data_AF-R9MDE8-F1
#
_entry.id   AF-R9MDE8-F1
#
_cell.length_a   1.000
_cell.length_b   1.000
_cell.length_c   1.000
_cell.angle_alpha   90.00
_cell.angle_beta   90.00
_cell.angle_gamma   90.00
#
_symmetry.space_group_name_H-M   'P 1'
#
loop_
_entity.id
_entity.type
_entity.pdbx_description
1 polymer ?
#
loop_
_entity_poly.entity_id
_entity_poly.type
_entity_poly.pdbx_seq_one_letter_code
_entity_poly.pdbx_strand_id
1 'polypeptide(L)'
;MKNTVGSMYGSLNKTSWMYIRIYEAIRASHYVKWIKRNKGLLFACVIISTFLCVLTYPGILYSDSYNRISFASSLKMAIHAFAQGDTDLMCLNSWLTVVPSFFILLSKELVGSIVLYTFLQSFLFLAMVYIFGNSMSQSGLGRGWSIICITLTPVIWGYSVYYEASVGCAAAIMLILLFIWKYDSMENRVDKVLSFILSVFASFICFGYRANAFTILPALFIIIMIKYRKEMQRIFLIAAICLGFALTSIIPNVLNINTMSSFAASFVWETVSAIQTLDEEKQFEYSTYLDDIFGEGATEVAIDNSQFAEQESSINDLFSEKISRAELSAPGNPGRILEKYFDLIRNEPEAYLKTKWEFISHSLGIGKSINFAEYNYNRWDSMGQFGFNDSKPRKVFVDYTSSYMKFMEVFRRPWIMFLTAFVLLIMHRGMFGKKKGMSIQEASYLVALFYYGAYVINTQSFEFRYYFPSWLLLFIIIISLAADIGFRKTVIKKQAPLILAIIFGVCFFGGYDVYTDMGDQTIENVKTQGKIIYEDAKNKVYYLDNRIYFLSNPGADTDYMYFLHYYPVEGEMINNDFSFEDKKLPSSFWSEKIAVTDIPKQSLSCVGFGQYYGNTRFWETSIGIEVLYGAPESIIVSDYSDNDWTNGYSNTENCFLLNDLSASNYLLKGKNIKLPNGSTAQITDVVEVAGYMRIYTDIKIVDFNIREYQVVE
;
A
#
# COMPACT_ATOMS: atom_id res chain seq x y z
N MET A 1 26.82 -78.48 30.56
CA MET A 1 27.81 -77.88 29.63
C MET A 1 27.27 -78.10 28.22
N LYS A 2 26.82 -77.13 27.42
CA LYS A 2 27.11 -75.70 27.24
C LYS A 2 25.79 -74.95 27.02
N ASN A 3 25.27 -74.25 28.02
CA ASN A 3 25.23 -72.77 28.00
C ASN A 3 26.25 -72.12 27.07
N THR A 4 25.75 -71.24 26.19
CA THR A 4 26.38 -70.12 25.43
C THR A 4 26.24 -70.16 23.91
N VAL A 5 25.02 -70.10 23.37
CA VAL A 5 24.74 -69.38 22.09
C VAL A 5 23.30 -68.81 22.13
N GLY A 6 22.93 -68.17 23.24
CA GLY A 6 21.59 -67.60 23.47
C GLY A 6 21.56 -66.07 23.54
N SER A 7 22.65 -65.37 23.19
CA SER A 7 22.75 -63.92 23.48
C SER A 7 23.46 -63.05 22.43
N MET A 8 23.46 -63.42 21.14
CA MET A 8 24.10 -62.61 20.09
C MET A 8 23.22 -62.25 18.88
N TYR A 9 21.90 -62.46 18.95
CA TYR A 9 20.95 -61.97 17.94
C TYR A 9 19.69 -61.32 18.55
N GLY A 10 19.76 -60.88 19.81
CA GLY A 10 18.64 -60.25 20.53
C GLY A 10 18.70 -58.72 20.64
N SER A 11 19.79 -58.08 20.20
CA SER A 11 20.01 -56.64 20.37
C SER A 11 20.43 -55.90 19.09
N LEU A 12 20.11 -56.45 17.90
CA LEU A 12 20.04 -55.64 16.68
C LEU A 12 18.75 -54.78 16.71
N ASN A 13 18.80 -53.87 17.66
CA ASN A 13 18.20 -52.55 17.79
C ASN A 13 16.76 -52.41 17.30
N LYS A 14 15.82 -52.45 18.26
CA LYS A 14 14.51 -51.75 18.15
C LYS A 14 14.67 -50.34 17.58
N THR A 15 15.76 -49.67 17.91
CA THR A 15 16.18 -48.38 17.35
C THR A 15 16.43 -48.43 15.84
N SER A 16 17.15 -49.44 15.33
CA SER A 16 17.45 -49.62 13.89
C SER A 16 16.17 -49.90 13.11
N TRP A 17 15.28 -50.74 13.64
CA TRP A 17 13.95 -50.98 13.07
C TRP A 17 13.06 -49.73 13.07
N MET A 18 13.13 -48.91 14.12
CA MET A 18 12.42 -47.62 14.18
C MET A 18 12.98 -46.62 13.17
N TYR A 19 14.31 -46.53 13.02
CA TYR A 19 14.97 -45.70 12.01
C TYR A 19 14.60 -46.13 10.59
N ILE A 20 14.60 -47.43 10.28
CA ILE A 20 14.20 -47.96 8.96
C ILE A 20 12.73 -47.61 8.69
N ARG A 21 11.83 -47.82 9.66
CA ARG A 21 10.40 -47.49 9.50
C ARG A 21 10.14 -45.98 9.32
N ILE A 22 10.86 -45.13 10.06
CA ILE A 22 10.76 -43.67 9.90
C ILE A 22 11.30 -43.25 8.54
N TYR A 23 12.43 -43.81 8.10
CA TYR A 23 13.02 -43.52 6.80
C TYR A 23 12.11 -43.95 5.64
N GLU A 24 11.52 -45.14 5.71
CA GLU A 24 10.52 -45.61 4.74
C GLU A 24 9.26 -44.73 4.74
N ALA A 25 8.79 -44.32 5.92
CA ALA A 25 7.65 -43.41 6.06
C ALA A 25 7.92 -42.03 5.44
N ILE A 26 9.14 -41.47 5.62
CA ILE A 26 9.57 -40.21 5.01
C ILE A 26 9.69 -40.36 3.49
N ARG A 27 10.26 -41.46 2.99
CA ARG A 27 10.37 -41.71 1.54
C ARG A 27 9.01 -41.91 0.89
N ALA A 28 8.06 -42.51 1.60
CA ALA A 28 6.68 -42.68 1.16
C ALA A 28 5.82 -41.42 1.28
N SER A 29 6.28 -40.40 2.04
CA SER A 29 5.54 -39.17 2.34
C SER A 29 5.03 -38.48 1.08
N HIS A 30 3.75 -38.09 1.14
CA HIS A 30 3.09 -37.30 0.12
C HIS A 30 3.80 -35.94 -0.07
N TYR A 31 4.27 -35.32 1.02
CA TYR A 31 5.01 -34.05 0.98
C TYR A 31 6.32 -34.18 0.22
N VAL A 32 7.13 -35.19 0.53
CA VAL A 32 8.42 -35.42 -0.13
C VAL A 32 8.23 -35.70 -1.63
N LYS A 33 7.25 -36.54 -1.98
CA LYS A 33 6.90 -36.81 -3.39
C LYS A 33 6.44 -35.53 -4.10
N TRP A 34 5.63 -34.71 -3.44
CA TRP A 34 5.13 -33.46 -3.99
C TRP A 34 6.27 -32.44 -4.23
N ILE A 35 7.16 -32.25 -3.25
CA ILE A 35 8.32 -31.36 -3.37
C ILE A 35 9.21 -31.81 -4.54
N LYS A 36 9.51 -33.12 -4.65
CA LYS A 36 10.31 -33.66 -5.76
C LYS A 36 9.68 -33.39 -7.12
N ARG A 37 8.35 -33.52 -7.22
CA ARG A 37 7.60 -33.27 -8.46
C ARG A 37 7.56 -31.79 -8.83
N ASN A 38 7.56 -30.88 -7.85
CA ASN A 38 7.40 -29.44 -8.05
C ASN A 38 8.67 -28.63 -7.78
N LYS A 39 9.85 -29.28 -7.72
CA LYS A 39 11.13 -28.63 -7.41
C LYS A 39 11.44 -27.43 -8.30
N GLY A 40 11.09 -27.48 -9.58
CA GLY A 40 11.31 -26.37 -10.52
C GLY A 40 10.46 -25.14 -10.19
N LEU A 41 9.20 -25.35 -9.81
CA LEU A 41 8.31 -24.26 -9.37
C LEU A 41 8.84 -23.63 -8.08
N LEU A 42 9.22 -24.44 -7.10
CA LEU A 42 9.77 -23.96 -5.83
C LEU A 42 11.07 -23.17 -6.05
N PHE A 43 11.95 -23.68 -6.92
CA PHE A 43 13.19 -22.99 -7.27
C PHE A 43 12.92 -21.64 -7.97
N ALA A 44 11.95 -21.59 -8.89
CA ALA A 44 11.53 -20.33 -9.51
C ALA A 44 10.98 -19.34 -8.47
N CYS A 45 10.17 -19.80 -7.50
CA CYS A 45 9.68 -18.95 -6.41
C CYS A 45 10.83 -18.40 -5.57
N VAL A 46 11.85 -19.22 -5.26
CA VAL A 46 13.06 -18.75 -4.56
C VAL A 46 13.77 -17.65 -5.36
N ILE A 47 14.03 -17.87 -6.66
CA ILE A 47 14.72 -16.88 -7.51
C ILE A 47 13.93 -15.57 -7.56
N ILE A 48 12.62 -15.64 -7.84
CA ILE A 48 11.76 -14.45 -7.93
C ILE A 48 11.72 -13.72 -6.59
N SER A 49 11.58 -14.44 -5.49
CA SER A 49 11.54 -13.84 -4.14
C SER A 49 12.85 -13.16 -3.78
N THR A 50 13.99 -13.78 -4.11
CA THR A 50 15.31 -13.17 -3.92
C THR A 50 15.46 -11.90 -4.76
N PHE A 51 15.10 -11.97 -6.05
CA PHE A 51 15.17 -10.81 -6.94
C PHE A 51 14.30 -9.65 -6.42
N LEU A 52 13.04 -9.92 -6.08
CA LEU A 52 12.12 -8.91 -5.55
C LEU A 52 12.63 -8.34 -4.23
N CYS A 53 13.13 -9.18 -3.31
CA CYS A 53 13.65 -8.73 -2.03
C CYS A 53 14.89 -7.83 -2.18
N VAL A 54 15.77 -8.11 -3.15
CA VAL A 54 16.93 -7.25 -3.47
C VAL A 54 16.47 -5.95 -4.12
N LEU A 55 15.55 -6.03 -5.09
CA LEU A 55 14.99 -4.88 -5.79
C LEU A 55 14.31 -3.91 -4.81
N THR A 56 13.57 -4.43 -3.83
CA THR A 56 12.78 -3.61 -2.91
C THR A 56 13.41 -3.46 -1.53
N TYR A 57 14.67 -3.85 -1.33
CA TYR A 57 15.27 -4.02 0.00
C TYR A 57 14.92 -2.89 1.01
N PRO A 58 14.54 -3.21 2.25
CA PRO A 58 14.23 -4.55 2.75
C PRO A 58 12.82 -5.04 2.37
N GLY A 59 11.99 -4.22 1.73
CA GLY A 59 10.62 -4.51 1.30
C GLY A 59 9.84 -3.23 1.04
N ILE A 60 8.51 -3.32 1.04
CA ILE A 60 7.61 -2.16 0.94
C ILE A 60 6.82 -2.08 2.24
N LEU A 61 6.93 -0.95 2.94
CA LEU A 61 6.30 -0.75 4.25
C LEU A 61 5.14 0.23 4.13
N TYR A 62 4.17 0.07 5.03
CA TYR A 62 3.09 1.02 5.24
C TYR A 62 2.99 1.39 6.73
N SER A 63 2.04 2.26 7.08
CA SER A 63 1.85 2.82 8.42
C SER A 63 1.92 1.77 9.55
N ASP A 64 1.14 0.68 9.48
CA ASP A 64 1.20 -0.36 10.53
C ASP A 64 2.47 -1.21 10.47
N SER A 65 3.14 -1.33 9.31
CA SER A 65 4.39 -2.08 9.22
C SER A 65 5.44 -1.48 10.15
N TYR A 66 5.56 -0.15 10.16
CA TYR A 66 6.46 0.55 11.07
C TYR A 66 6.14 0.27 12.54
N ASN A 67 4.85 0.31 12.90
CA ASN A 67 4.38 -0.02 14.26
C ASN A 67 4.71 -1.46 14.65
N ARG A 68 4.53 -2.44 13.75
CA ARG A 68 4.87 -3.86 14.00
C ARG A 68 6.36 -4.09 14.15
N ILE A 69 7.18 -3.38 13.35
CA ILE A 69 8.65 -3.45 13.42
C ILE A 69 9.16 -2.85 14.73
N SER A 70 8.57 -1.73 15.17
CA SER A 70 8.87 -1.09 16.46
C SER A 70 8.45 -2.00 17.62
N PHE A 71 7.22 -2.55 17.57
CA PHE A 71 6.70 -3.45 18.59
C PHE A 71 7.53 -4.73 18.75
N ALA A 72 8.20 -5.21 17.70
CA ALA A 72 9.07 -6.38 17.78
C ALA A 72 10.19 -6.23 18.83
N SER A 73 10.69 -5.01 19.06
CA SER A 73 11.68 -4.74 20.11
C SER A 73 11.07 -4.91 21.51
N SER A 74 9.86 -4.38 21.73
CA SER A 74 9.11 -4.58 22.98
C SER A 74 8.76 -6.05 23.21
N LEU A 75 8.39 -6.76 22.15
CA LEU A 75 8.09 -8.18 22.18
C LEU A 75 9.28 -9.03 22.67
N LYS A 76 10.51 -8.65 22.30
CA LYS A 76 11.73 -9.30 22.80
C LYS A 76 11.83 -9.21 24.32
N MET A 77 11.54 -8.05 24.89
CA MET A 77 11.55 -7.84 26.34
C MET A 77 10.46 -8.67 27.02
N ALA A 78 9.25 -8.75 26.45
CA ALA A 78 8.17 -9.58 27.01
C ALA A 78 8.52 -11.08 27.01
N ILE A 79 9.15 -11.57 25.94
CA ILE A 79 9.64 -12.97 25.88
C ILE A 79 10.73 -13.21 26.93
N HIS A 80 11.62 -12.24 27.15
CA HIS A 80 12.67 -12.33 28.16
C HIS A 80 12.09 -12.37 29.58
N ALA A 81 11.15 -11.48 29.89
CA ALA A 81 10.43 -11.47 31.17
C ALA A 81 9.69 -12.79 31.41
N PHE A 82 9.03 -13.34 30.38
CA PHE A 82 8.41 -14.67 30.46
C PHE A 82 9.42 -15.77 30.78
N ALA A 83 10.58 -15.78 30.14
CA ALA A 83 11.62 -16.76 30.39
C ALA A 83 12.23 -16.66 31.80
N GLN A 84 12.20 -15.47 32.42
CA GLN A 84 12.69 -15.21 33.77
C GLN A 84 11.64 -15.40 34.86
N GLY A 85 10.35 -15.51 34.50
CA GLY A 85 9.24 -15.59 35.44
C GLY A 85 8.72 -14.23 35.92
N ASP A 86 9.12 -13.14 35.25
CA ASP A 86 8.84 -11.74 35.62
C ASP A 86 7.74 -11.11 34.73
N THR A 87 6.83 -11.92 34.17
CA THR A 87 5.78 -11.45 33.23
C THR A 87 4.91 -10.33 33.79
N ASP A 88 4.63 -10.37 35.08
CA ASP A 88 3.71 -9.45 35.74
C ASP A 88 4.31 -8.03 35.85
N LEU A 89 5.63 -7.91 35.76
CA LEU A 89 6.35 -6.64 35.79
C LEU A 89 6.31 -5.92 34.44
N MET A 90 5.85 -6.57 33.38
CA MET A 90 5.83 -6.02 32.03
C MET A 90 4.46 -6.23 31.36
N CYS A 91 3.69 -5.15 31.25
CA CYS A 91 2.45 -5.15 30.47
C CYS A 91 2.65 -4.38 29.17
N LEU A 92 2.40 -5.04 28.03
CA LEU A 92 2.46 -4.41 26.72
C LEU A 92 1.06 -4.25 26.15
N ASN A 93 0.76 -3.09 25.58
CA ASN A 93 -0.47 -2.87 24.82
C ASN A 93 -0.17 -2.92 23.32
N SER A 94 -1.03 -3.59 22.55
CA SER A 94 -0.91 -3.62 21.09
C SER A 94 -2.25 -3.37 20.41
N TRP A 95 -2.32 -2.27 19.65
CA TRP A 95 -3.45 -1.94 18.77
C TRP A 95 -3.58 -2.92 17.60
N LEU A 96 -2.45 -3.39 17.12
CA LEU A 96 -2.34 -4.26 15.97
C LEU A 96 -2.23 -5.71 16.42
N THR A 97 -2.58 -6.62 15.52
CA THR A 97 -2.34 -8.04 15.76
C THR A 97 -0.84 -8.32 15.91
N VAL A 98 -0.48 -9.11 16.93
CA VAL A 98 0.92 -9.31 17.35
C VAL A 98 1.65 -10.37 16.52
N VAL A 99 0.93 -11.28 15.86
CA VAL A 99 1.54 -12.45 15.22
C VAL A 99 2.63 -12.12 14.19
N PRO A 100 2.44 -11.15 13.27
CA PRO A 100 3.51 -10.74 12.35
C PRO A 100 4.79 -10.28 13.08
N SER A 101 4.67 -9.62 14.24
CA SER A 101 5.82 -9.13 15.01
C SER A 101 6.69 -10.26 15.57
N PHE A 102 6.15 -11.46 15.84
CA PHE A 102 6.99 -12.62 16.21
C PHE A 102 7.91 -13.03 15.06
N PHE A 103 7.39 -13.06 13.83
CA PHE A 103 8.17 -13.43 12.65
C PHE A 103 9.19 -12.34 12.27
N ILE A 104 8.82 -11.07 12.45
CA ILE A 104 9.76 -9.94 12.29
C ILE A 104 10.87 -10.01 13.34
N LEU A 105 10.53 -10.30 14.61
CA LEU A 105 11.52 -10.48 15.67
C LEU A 105 12.46 -11.64 15.35
N LEU A 106 11.93 -12.79 14.93
CA LEU A 106 12.74 -13.94 14.52
C LEU A 106 13.72 -13.57 13.39
N SER A 107 13.27 -12.80 12.40
CA SER A 107 14.14 -12.28 11.33
C SER A 107 15.27 -11.41 11.89
N LYS A 108 14.95 -10.49 12.80
CA LYS A 108 15.93 -9.62 13.46
C LYS A 108 16.94 -10.42 14.28
N GLU A 109 16.53 -11.45 15.02
CA GLU A 109 17.44 -12.27 15.82
C GLU A 109 18.35 -13.16 14.96
N LEU A 110 17.87 -13.66 13.82
CA LEU A 110 18.66 -14.56 12.97
C LEU A 110 19.64 -13.84 12.04
N VAL A 111 19.25 -12.68 11.49
CA VAL A 111 20.02 -12.00 10.43
C VAL A 111 20.33 -10.53 10.77
N GLY A 112 19.86 -10.02 11.91
CA GLY A 112 20.04 -8.62 12.30
C GLY A 112 19.15 -7.64 11.53
N SER A 113 18.26 -8.13 10.67
CA SER A 113 17.44 -7.32 9.78
C SER A 113 16.07 -7.96 9.54
N ILE A 114 15.12 -7.18 9.02
CA ILE A 114 13.78 -7.65 8.66
C ILE A 114 13.73 -8.35 7.29
N VAL A 115 14.85 -8.40 6.57
CA VAL A 115 14.96 -8.94 5.19
C VAL A 115 14.59 -10.42 5.10
N LEU A 116 14.95 -11.23 6.10
CA LEU A 116 14.58 -12.65 6.11
C LEU A 116 13.06 -12.81 6.18
N TYR A 117 12.36 -11.94 6.92
CA TYR A 117 10.90 -11.90 6.94
C TYR A 117 10.32 -11.61 5.54
N THR A 118 10.83 -10.60 4.82
CA THR A 118 10.38 -10.28 3.44
C THR A 118 10.58 -11.44 2.50
N PHE A 119 11.77 -12.04 2.53
CA PHE A 119 12.10 -13.17 1.67
C PHE A 119 11.15 -14.34 1.93
N LEU A 120 10.96 -14.72 3.20
CA LEU A 120 10.08 -15.81 3.58
C LEU A 120 8.61 -15.51 3.23
N GLN A 121 8.14 -14.29 3.49
CA GLN A 121 6.78 -13.88 3.12
C GLN A 121 6.59 -13.98 1.60
N SER A 122 7.51 -13.40 0.82
CA SER A 122 7.45 -13.39 -0.64
C SER A 122 7.48 -14.82 -1.19
N PHE A 123 8.40 -15.65 -0.69
CA PHE A 123 8.52 -17.05 -1.10
C PHE A 123 7.27 -17.86 -0.78
N LEU A 124 6.79 -17.79 0.47
CA LEU A 124 5.63 -18.56 0.91
C LEU A 124 4.37 -18.09 0.20
N PHE A 125 4.18 -16.78 0.04
CA PHE A 125 3.05 -16.21 -0.68
C PHE A 125 3.04 -16.68 -2.14
N LEU A 126 4.12 -16.47 -2.89
CA LEU A 126 4.21 -16.89 -4.29
C LEU A 126 4.03 -18.40 -4.43
N ALA A 127 4.70 -19.20 -3.59
CA ALA A 127 4.53 -20.64 -3.59
C ALA A 127 3.05 -21.03 -3.37
N MET A 128 2.38 -20.44 -2.37
CA MET A 128 0.98 -20.76 -2.10
C MET A 128 0.06 -20.35 -3.24
N VAL A 129 0.23 -19.16 -3.82
CA VAL A 129 -0.56 -18.68 -4.96
C VAL A 129 -0.44 -19.65 -6.15
N TYR A 130 0.78 -20.05 -6.50
CA TYR A 130 1.00 -20.99 -7.62
C TYR A 130 0.44 -22.40 -7.32
N ILE A 131 0.66 -22.93 -6.12
CA ILE A 131 0.16 -24.26 -5.72
C ILE A 131 -1.36 -24.29 -5.70
N PHE A 132 -1.97 -23.22 -5.18
CA PHE A 132 -3.42 -23.07 -5.10
C PHE A 132 -4.03 -22.93 -6.49
N GLY A 133 -3.52 -22.03 -7.34
CA GLY A 133 -3.98 -21.87 -8.71
C GLY A 133 -3.85 -23.15 -9.54
N ASN A 134 -2.76 -23.89 -9.38
CA ASN A 134 -2.58 -25.19 -10.01
C ASN A 134 -3.56 -26.26 -9.50
N SER A 135 -4.05 -26.14 -8.26
CA SER A 135 -5.00 -27.07 -7.66
C SER A 135 -6.45 -26.80 -8.05
N MET A 136 -6.76 -25.59 -8.56
CA MET A 136 -8.09 -25.17 -8.96
C MET A 136 -8.50 -25.77 -10.31
N SER A 137 -7.62 -25.73 -11.31
CA SER A 137 -7.95 -26.14 -12.68
C SER A 137 -7.94 -27.66 -12.90
N GLN A 138 -8.96 -28.19 -13.56
CA GLN A 138 -9.11 -29.64 -13.81
C GLN A 138 -8.21 -30.12 -14.95
N SER A 139 -7.96 -29.28 -15.96
CA SER A 139 -7.18 -29.62 -17.14
C SER A 139 -5.69 -29.24 -17.01
N GLY A 140 -4.79 -30.01 -17.64
CA GLY A 140 -3.36 -29.69 -17.67
C GLY A 140 -3.05 -28.34 -18.32
N LEU A 141 -3.79 -27.97 -19.37
CA LEU A 141 -3.67 -26.66 -20.02
C LEU A 141 -4.19 -25.53 -19.12
N GLY A 142 -5.33 -25.75 -18.43
CA GLY A 142 -5.89 -24.77 -17.49
C GLY A 142 -4.97 -24.50 -16.29
N ARG A 143 -4.21 -25.51 -15.86
CA ARG A 143 -3.16 -25.35 -14.84
C ARG A 143 -2.04 -24.43 -15.32
N GLY A 144 -1.51 -24.67 -16.52
CA GLY A 144 -0.49 -23.80 -17.13
C GLY A 144 -0.99 -22.37 -17.31
N TRP A 145 -2.24 -22.21 -17.79
CA TRP A 145 -2.91 -20.91 -17.90
C TRP A 145 -2.99 -20.16 -16.58
N SER A 146 -3.43 -20.83 -15.51
CA SER A 146 -3.57 -20.18 -14.19
C SER A 146 -2.23 -19.67 -13.69
N ILE A 147 -1.16 -20.47 -13.85
CA ILE A 147 0.21 -20.08 -13.49
C ILE A 147 0.64 -18.85 -14.30
N ILE A 148 0.44 -18.84 -15.61
CA ILE A 148 0.83 -17.71 -16.47
C ILE A 148 0.06 -16.45 -16.06
N CYS A 149 -1.26 -16.50 -15.92
CA CYS A 149 -2.04 -15.33 -15.51
C CYS A 149 -1.59 -14.78 -14.15
N ILE A 150 -1.30 -15.65 -13.18
CA ILE A 150 -0.71 -15.27 -11.89
C ILE A 150 0.63 -14.57 -12.09
N THR A 151 1.54 -15.16 -12.87
CA THR A 151 2.88 -14.59 -13.12
C THR A 151 2.79 -13.23 -13.81
N LEU A 152 1.83 -13.05 -14.72
CA LEU A 152 1.67 -11.81 -15.48
C LEU A 152 0.91 -10.70 -14.74
N THR A 153 0.62 -10.86 -13.45
CA THR A 153 -0.15 -9.90 -12.66
C THR A 153 0.78 -9.16 -11.68
N PRO A 154 1.25 -7.93 -12.00
CA PRO A 154 2.21 -7.17 -11.19
C PRO A 154 1.85 -7.04 -9.72
N VAL A 155 0.57 -6.85 -9.37
CA VAL A 155 0.13 -6.72 -7.97
C VAL A 155 0.49 -7.95 -7.12
N ILE A 156 0.58 -9.15 -7.70
CA ILE A 156 1.00 -10.37 -6.97
C ILE A 156 2.48 -10.25 -6.56
N TRP A 157 3.31 -9.64 -7.40
CA TRP A 157 4.74 -9.43 -7.13
C TRP A 157 4.91 -8.27 -6.14
N GLY A 158 4.15 -7.19 -6.34
CA GLY A 158 4.15 -6.05 -5.44
C GLY A 158 3.72 -6.40 -4.01
N TYR A 159 2.66 -7.21 -3.86
CA TYR A 159 2.18 -7.66 -2.55
C TYR A 159 3.08 -8.72 -1.90
N SER A 160 3.83 -9.52 -2.67
CA SER A 160 4.67 -10.56 -2.08
C SER A 160 5.76 -9.96 -1.18
N VAL A 161 6.23 -8.75 -1.49
CA VAL A 161 7.22 -7.97 -0.71
C VAL A 161 6.61 -6.81 0.09
N TYR A 162 5.28 -6.67 0.09
CA TYR A 162 4.57 -5.66 0.87
C TYR A 162 4.34 -6.16 2.29
N TYR A 163 4.74 -5.39 3.31
CA TYR A 163 4.64 -5.76 4.73
C TYR A 163 3.23 -5.66 5.30
N GLU A 164 2.27 -6.17 4.54
CA GLU A 164 0.85 -6.09 4.76
C GLU A 164 0.33 -7.42 5.31
N ALA A 165 -0.42 -7.33 6.41
CA ALA A 165 -0.86 -8.48 7.18
C ALA A 165 -1.78 -9.43 6.37
N SER A 166 -2.50 -8.90 5.40
CA SER A 166 -3.38 -9.69 4.55
C SER A 166 -2.61 -10.59 3.57
N VAL A 167 -1.32 -10.34 3.30
CA VAL A 167 -0.45 -11.24 2.51
C VAL A 167 -0.29 -12.59 3.22
N GLY A 168 0.13 -12.56 4.49
CA GLY A 168 0.26 -13.77 5.31
C GLY A 168 -1.09 -14.45 5.56
N CYS A 169 -2.14 -13.65 5.80
CA CYS A 169 -3.51 -14.16 5.95
C CYS A 169 -3.98 -14.91 4.70
N ALA A 170 -3.84 -14.32 3.51
CA ALA A 170 -4.27 -14.92 2.25
C ALA A 170 -3.50 -16.22 1.94
N ALA A 171 -2.18 -16.24 2.15
CA ALA A 171 -1.35 -17.44 2.00
C ALA A 171 -1.83 -18.57 2.94
N ALA A 172 -2.14 -18.24 4.18
CA ALA A 172 -2.65 -19.19 5.16
C ALA A 172 -4.05 -19.71 4.82
N ILE A 173 -4.97 -18.85 4.35
CA ILE A 173 -6.30 -19.25 3.89
C ILE A 173 -6.20 -20.29 2.76
N MET A 174 -5.38 -20.01 1.75
CA MET A 174 -5.14 -20.94 0.64
C MET A 174 -4.56 -22.26 1.12
N LEU A 175 -3.62 -22.23 2.08
CA LEU A 175 -3.02 -23.42 2.66
C LEU A 175 -4.02 -24.27 3.46
N ILE A 176 -4.88 -23.63 4.28
CA ILE A 176 -5.96 -24.30 5.00
C ILE A 176 -6.91 -24.99 4.02
N LEU A 177 -7.33 -24.29 2.97
CA LEU A 177 -8.19 -24.84 1.92
C LEU A 177 -7.53 -26.02 1.19
N LEU A 178 -6.24 -25.96 0.91
CA LEU A 178 -5.49 -27.07 0.32
C LEU A 178 -5.42 -28.27 1.26
N PHE A 179 -5.17 -28.08 2.55
CA PHE A 179 -5.18 -29.18 3.52
C PHE A 179 -6.56 -29.81 3.62
N ILE A 180 -7.62 -29.00 3.73
CA ILE A 180 -9.01 -29.49 3.64
C ILE A 180 -9.20 -30.25 2.34
N TRP A 181 -8.66 -29.83 1.20
CA TRP A 181 -8.92 -30.51 -0.07
C TRP A 181 -8.13 -31.80 -0.28
N LYS A 182 -6.91 -31.88 0.27
CA LYS A 182 -5.92 -32.94 0.02
C LYS A 182 -5.79 -33.95 1.17
N TYR A 183 -6.49 -33.76 2.27
CA TYR A 183 -6.40 -34.65 3.43
C TYR A 183 -6.70 -36.12 3.09
N ASP A 184 -7.62 -36.39 2.16
CA ASP A 184 -7.96 -37.77 1.75
C ASP A 184 -6.89 -38.43 0.89
N SER A 185 -6.08 -37.66 0.15
CA SER A 185 -5.00 -38.22 -0.66
C SER A 185 -3.79 -38.65 0.16
N MET A 186 -3.80 -38.41 1.48
CA MET A 186 -2.73 -38.78 2.38
C MET A 186 -2.99 -40.19 2.93
N GLU A 187 -2.23 -41.16 2.43
CA GLU A 187 -2.34 -42.56 2.85
C GLU A 187 -1.62 -42.80 4.20
N ASN A 188 -0.47 -42.16 4.41
CA ASN A 188 0.36 -42.36 5.59
C ASN A 188 -0.15 -41.55 6.80
N ARG A 189 -0.14 -42.19 7.99
CA ARG A 189 -0.46 -41.55 9.28
C ARG A 189 0.49 -40.40 9.60
N VAL A 190 1.77 -40.50 9.25
CA VAL A 190 2.77 -39.43 9.47
C VAL A 190 2.35 -38.16 8.72
N ASP A 191 1.96 -38.29 7.45
CA ASP A 191 1.51 -37.14 6.65
C ASP A 191 0.24 -36.52 7.24
N LYS A 192 -0.69 -37.33 7.77
CA LYS A 192 -1.89 -36.81 8.43
C LYS A 192 -1.58 -36.01 9.70
N VAL A 193 -0.64 -36.50 10.53
CA VAL A 193 -0.18 -35.77 11.73
C VAL A 193 0.53 -34.49 11.35
N LEU A 194 1.43 -34.54 10.37
CA LEU A 194 2.11 -33.34 9.88
C LEU A 194 1.12 -32.31 9.32
N SER A 195 0.12 -32.76 8.57
CA SER A 195 -0.94 -31.88 8.03
C SER A 195 -1.77 -31.24 9.13
N PHE A 196 -2.04 -31.98 10.21
CA PHE A 196 -2.72 -31.43 11.38
C PHE A 196 -1.88 -30.29 11.99
N ILE A 197 -0.59 -30.52 12.26
CA ILE A 197 0.32 -29.52 12.82
C ILE A 197 0.42 -28.30 11.90
N LEU A 198 0.59 -28.51 10.59
CA LEU A 198 0.65 -27.43 9.62
C LEU A 198 -0.69 -26.68 9.49
N SER A 199 -1.83 -27.35 9.69
CA SER A 199 -3.15 -26.69 9.70
C SER A 199 -3.33 -25.83 10.96
N VAL A 200 -2.84 -26.28 12.12
CA VAL A 200 -2.78 -25.47 13.35
C VAL A 200 -1.94 -24.23 13.11
N PHE A 201 -0.73 -24.40 12.56
CA PHE A 201 0.18 -23.29 12.27
C PHE A 201 -0.39 -22.31 11.22
N ALA A 202 -0.98 -22.82 10.14
CA ALA A 202 -1.65 -22.00 9.14
C ALA A 202 -2.83 -21.24 9.74
N SER A 203 -3.61 -21.86 10.61
CA SER A 203 -4.73 -21.20 11.29
C SER A 203 -4.25 -20.12 12.24
N PHE A 204 -3.16 -20.36 12.99
CA PHE A 204 -2.50 -19.35 13.82
C PHE A 204 -2.04 -18.14 13.00
N ILE A 205 -1.43 -18.35 11.82
CA ILE A 205 -1.07 -17.26 10.92
C ILE A 205 -2.32 -16.55 10.38
N CYS A 206 -3.32 -17.28 9.89
CA CYS A 206 -4.53 -16.74 9.28
C CYS A 206 -5.23 -15.74 10.20
N PHE A 207 -5.57 -16.19 11.41
CA PHE A 207 -6.31 -15.40 12.39
C PHE A 207 -5.41 -14.44 13.17
N GLY A 208 -4.13 -14.78 13.31
CA GLY A 208 -3.15 -13.96 14.01
C GLY A 208 -2.62 -12.78 13.21
N TYR A 209 -2.61 -12.86 11.88
CA TYR A 209 -2.19 -11.73 11.03
C TYR A 209 -3.31 -10.71 10.85
N ARG A 210 -4.57 -11.14 10.82
CA ARG A 210 -5.74 -10.28 10.67
C ARG A 210 -6.85 -10.79 11.56
N ALA A 211 -7.27 -9.98 12.54
CA ALA A 211 -8.36 -10.32 13.44
C ALA A 211 -9.62 -10.68 12.65
N ASN A 212 -10.04 -9.83 11.70
CA ASN A 212 -11.25 -10.00 10.89
C ASN A 212 -11.32 -11.33 10.12
N ALA A 213 -10.20 -12.03 9.95
CA ALA A 213 -10.19 -13.36 9.36
C ALA A 213 -11.03 -14.38 10.17
N PHE A 214 -11.30 -14.16 11.48
CA PHE A 214 -12.13 -15.07 12.28
C PHE A 214 -13.50 -15.34 11.64
N THR A 215 -14.01 -14.39 10.87
CA THR A 215 -15.30 -14.49 10.16
C THR A 215 -15.36 -15.62 9.15
N ILE A 216 -14.22 -16.19 8.70
CA ILE A 216 -14.23 -17.35 7.80
C ILE A 216 -14.46 -18.68 8.53
N LEU A 217 -14.41 -18.72 9.87
CA LEU A 217 -14.57 -19.96 10.65
C LEU A 217 -15.88 -20.71 10.32
N PRO A 218 -17.05 -20.04 10.28
CA PRO A 218 -18.30 -20.70 9.89
C PRO A 218 -18.23 -21.29 8.48
N ALA A 219 -17.65 -20.56 7.52
CA ALA A 219 -17.47 -21.05 6.16
C ALA A 219 -16.59 -22.31 6.12
N LEU A 220 -15.45 -22.30 6.82
CA LEU A 220 -14.54 -23.44 6.90
C LEU A 220 -15.22 -24.67 7.53
N PHE A 221 -16.00 -24.48 8.59
CA PHE A 221 -16.74 -25.58 9.22
C PHE A 221 -17.81 -26.14 8.30
N ILE A 222 -18.60 -25.28 7.63
CA ILE A 222 -19.58 -25.69 6.63
C ILE A 222 -18.91 -26.49 5.50
N ILE A 223 -17.78 -26.01 4.98
CA ILE A 223 -17.01 -26.70 3.93
C ILE A 223 -16.57 -28.09 4.41
N ILE A 224 -16.00 -28.20 5.61
CA ILE A 224 -15.55 -29.48 6.16
C ILE A 224 -16.74 -30.43 6.35
N MET A 225 -17.85 -29.94 6.90
CA MET A 225 -19.06 -30.74 7.15
C MET A 225 -19.70 -31.25 5.86
N ILE A 226 -19.70 -30.45 4.79
CA ILE A 226 -20.24 -30.82 3.47
C ILE A 226 -19.30 -31.79 2.74
N LYS A 227 -17.99 -31.53 2.79
CA LYS A 227 -16.99 -32.31 2.06
C LYS A 227 -16.78 -33.70 2.66
N TYR A 228 -16.72 -33.79 3.99
CA TYR A 228 -16.34 -35.01 4.70
C TYR A 228 -17.54 -35.71 5.34
N ARG A 229 -17.75 -36.98 5.00
CA ARG A 229 -18.78 -37.81 5.64
C ARG A 229 -18.30 -38.48 6.93
N LYS A 230 -17.01 -38.80 7.04
CA LYS A 230 -16.45 -39.49 8.23
C LYS A 230 -16.27 -38.51 9.37
N GLU A 231 -16.85 -38.84 10.52
CA GLU A 231 -16.84 -37.99 11.71
C GLU A 231 -15.43 -37.64 12.20
N MET A 232 -14.54 -38.63 12.33
CA MET A 232 -13.17 -38.39 12.79
C MET A 232 -12.41 -37.39 11.92
N GLN A 233 -12.58 -37.43 10.60
CA GLN A 233 -11.89 -36.49 9.70
C GLN A 233 -12.36 -35.05 9.93
N ARG A 234 -13.67 -34.87 10.12
CA ARG A 234 -14.27 -33.57 10.45
C ARG A 234 -13.72 -33.03 11.76
N ILE A 235 -13.75 -33.87 12.82
CA ILE A 235 -13.26 -33.51 14.15
C ILE A 235 -11.78 -33.11 14.08
N PHE A 236 -10.93 -33.88 13.40
CA PHE A 236 -9.50 -33.56 13.30
C PHE A 236 -9.23 -32.23 12.61
N LEU A 237 -9.87 -31.95 11.47
CA LEU A 237 -9.66 -30.70 10.73
C LEU A 237 -10.21 -29.50 11.50
N ILE A 238 -11.42 -29.61 12.07
CA ILE A 238 -12.02 -28.55 12.89
C ILE A 238 -11.16 -28.28 14.13
N ALA A 239 -10.71 -29.33 14.83
CA ALA A 239 -9.85 -29.19 16.00
C ALA A 239 -8.51 -28.49 15.66
N ALA A 240 -7.91 -28.80 14.50
CA ALA A 240 -6.70 -28.11 14.06
C ALA A 240 -6.92 -26.61 13.88
N ILE A 241 -8.03 -26.23 13.24
CA ILE A 241 -8.40 -24.83 13.00
C ILE A 241 -8.69 -24.12 14.32
N CYS A 242 -9.50 -24.72 15.20
CA CYS A 242 -9.83 -24.17 16.51
C CYS A 242 -8.60 -24.01 17.40
N LEU A 243 -7.68 -24.98 17.40
CA LEU A 243 -6.44 -24.90 18.17
C LEU A 243 -5.55 -23.75 17.67
N GLY A 244 -5.39 -23.62 16.35
CA GLY A 244 -4.61 -22.51 15.78
C GLY A 244 -5.25 -21.15 16.06
N PHE A 245 -6.59 -21.05 16.00
CA PHE A 245 -7.33 -19.86 16.41
C PHE A 245 -7.10 -19.53 17.90
N ALA A 246 -7.25 -20.50 18.80
CA ALA A 246 -7.05 -20.30 20.23
C ALA A 246 -5.63 -19.81 20.58
N LEU A 247 -4.61 -20.30 19.86
CA LEU A 247 -3.22 -19.85 20.05
C LEU A 247 -3.02 -18.35 19.78
N THR A 248 -3.87 -17.72 18.96
CA THR A 248 -3.79 -16.28 18.70
C THR A 248 -4.11 -15.42 19.92
N SER A 249 -4.86 -15.96 20.89
CA SER A 249 -5.16 -15.31 22.17
C SER A 249 -4.29 -15.85 23.31
N ILE A 250 -4.03 -17.17 23.33
CA ILE A 250 -3.24 -17.79 24.40
C ILE A 250 -1.80 -17.24 24.42
N ILE A 251 -1.15 -17.13 23.27
CA ILE A 251 0.26 -16.70 23.21
C ILE A 251 0.43 -15.25 23.73
N PRO A 252 -0.34 -14.25 23.25
CA PRO A 252 -0.26 -12.90 23.81
C PRO A 252 -0.56 -12.84 25.31
N ASN A 253 -1.58 -13.56 25.77
CA ASN A 253 -1.95 -13.57 27.20
C ASN A 253 -0.85 -14.13 28.09
N VAL A 254 -0.20 -15.23 27.67
CA VAL A 254 0.94 -15.82 28.40
C VAL A 254 2.14 -14.88 28.47
N LEU A 255 2.28 -13.96 27.50
CA LEU A 255 3.33 -12.95 27.46
C LEU A 255 2.91 -11.60 28.09
N ASN A 256 1.75 -11.54 28.75
CA ASN A 256 1.17 -10.32 29.32
C ASN A 256 1.04 -9.17 28.29
N ILE A 257 0.64 -9.53 27.06
CA ILE A 257 0.37 -8.58 25.98
C ILE A 257 -1.14 -8.40 25.85
N ASN A 258 -1.62 -7.21 26.19
CA ASN A 258 -2.99 -6.80 26.02
C ASN A 258 -3.25 -6.41 24.55
N THR A 259 -3.94 -7.29 23.82
CA THR A 259 -4.41 -7.02 22.46
C THR A 259 -5.66 -6.14 22.53
N MET A 260 -5.51 -4.89 22.10
CA MET A 260 -6.55 -3.86 22.17
C MET A 260 -7.73 -4.15 21.24
N SER A 261 -8.91 -3.60 21.56
CA SER A 261 -10.18 -3.88 20.88
C SER A 261 -10.39 -2.98 19.65
N SER A 262 -9.60 -3.20 18.59
CA SER A 262 -9.63 -2.34 17.39
C SER A 262 -10.97 -2.35 16.62
N PHE A 263 -11.82 -3.35 16.83
CA PHE A 263 -13.15 -3.40 16.20
C PHE A 263 -14.10 -2.32 16.73
N ALA A 264 -13.88 -1.83 17.96
CA ALA A 264 -14.75 -0.83 18.60
C ALA A 264 -14.67 0.52 17.89
N ALA A 265 -13.49 0.89 17.35
CA ALA A 265 -13.29 2.12 16.59
C ALA A 265 -14.23 2.23 15.39
N SER A 266 -14.46 1.13 14.68
CA SER A 266 -15.37 1.11 13.53
C SER A 266 -16.81 1.42 13.90
N PHE A 267 -17.27 0.91 15.05
CA PHE A 267 -18.62 1.18 15.54
C PHE A 267 -18.77 2.63 16.00
N VAL A 268 -17.74 3.22 16.61
CA VAL A 268 -17.72 4.66 16.90
C VAL A 268 -17.76 5.46 15.60
N TRP A 269 -16.95 5.10 14.60
CA TRP A 269 -16.94 5.79 13.31
C TRP A 269 -18.31 5.75 12.61
N GLU A 270 -18.96 4.57 12.55
CA GLU A 270 -20.31 4.44 12.02
C GLU A 270 -21.35 5.21 12.86
N THR A 271 -21.20 5.26 14.19
CA THR A 271 -22.11 6.03 15.09
C THR A 271 -22.02 7.52 14.80
N VAL A 272 -20.81 8.06 14.75
CA VAL A 272 -20.55 9.47 14.45
C VAL A 272 -21.02 9.83 13.05
N SER A 273 -20.76 8.96 12.08
CA SER A 273 -21.24 9.13 10.70
C SER A 273 -22.77 9.11 10.60
N ALA A 274 -23.45 8.32 11.43
CA ALA A 274 -24.90 8.32 11.49
C ALA A 274 -25.44 9.61 12.10
N ILE A 275 -24.80 10.14 13.16
CA ILE A 275 -25.15 11.44 13.73
C ILE A 275 -24.99 12.55 12.68
N GLN A 276 -23.89 12.57 11.93
CA GLN A 276 -23.65 13.53 10.83
C GLN A 276 -24.71 13.51 9.71
N THR A 277 -25.47 12.42 9.57
CA THR A 277 -26.56 12.35 8.57
C THR A 277 -27.90 12.87 9.06
N LEU A 278 -28.03 13.16 10.36
CA LEU A 278 -29.23 13.76 10.93
C LEU A 278 -29.35 15.23 10.50
N ASP A 279 -30.52 15.80 10.71
CA ASP A 279 -30.77 17.24 10.61
C ASP A 279 -30.06 18.01 11.73
N GLU A 280 -29.77 19.30 11.49
CA GLU A 280 -28.97 20.14 12.41
C GLU A 280 -29.51 20.14 13.85
N GLU A 281 -30.83 20.15 14.03
CA GLU A 281 -31.47 20.13 15.35
C GLU A 281 -31.15 18.84 16.12
N LYS A 282 -31.24 17.68 15.46
CA LYS A 282 -30.88 16.40 16.08
C LYS A 282 -29.38 16.20 16.20
N GLN A 283 -28.58 16.73 15.28
CA GLN A 283 -27.12 16.71 15.46
C GLN A 283 -26.73 17.41 16.76
N PHE A 284 -27.36 18.54 17.07
CA PHE A 284 -27.16 19.23 18.35
C PHE A 284 -27.64 18.39 19.55
N GLU A 285 -28.78 17.69 19.45
CA GLU A 285 -29.26 16.76 20.49
C GLU A 285 -28.25 15.63 20.77
N TYR A 286 -27.59 15.13 19.73
CA TYR A 286 -26.62 14.04 19.83
C TYR A 286 -25.17 14.50 20.01
N SER A 287 -24.92 15.80 20.20
CA SER A 287 -23.58 16.40 20.28
C SER A 287 -22.74 15.94 21.49
N THR A 288 -23.36 15.27 22.47
CA THR A 288 -22.67 14.68 23.65
C THR A 288 -22.89 13.16 23.76
N TYR A 289 -23.32 12.49 22.69
CA TYR A 289 -23.83 11.12 22.73
C TYR A 289 -22.84 10.07 23.27
N LEU A 290 -21.55 10.26 23.03
CA LEU A 290 -20.45 9.37 23.45
C LEU A 290 -19.62 9.94 24.60
N ASP A 291 -19.98 11.11 25.13
CA ASP A 291 -19.19 11.82 26.15
C ASP A 291 -19.15 11.07 27.49
N ASP A 292 -20.16 10.25 27.79
CA ASP A 292 -20.13 9.39 28.96
C ASP A 292 -19.07 8.27 28.87
N ILE A 293 -18.56 8.00 27.68
CA ILE A 293 -17.51 7.01 27.42
C ILE A 293 -16.14 7.68 27.32
N PHE A 294 -16.04 8.80 26.59
CA PHE A 294 -14.76 9.42 26.21
C PHE A 294 -14.49 10.78 26.89
N GLY A 295 -15.43 11.32 27.65
CA GLY A 295 -15.33 12.62 28.32
C GLY A 295 -16.03 13.75 27.58
N GLU A 296 -16.14 14.89 28.26
CA GLU A 296 -16.90 16.06 27.80
C GLU A 296 -16.38 16.62 26.45
N GLY A 297 -17.31 16.84 25.52
CA GLY A 297 -17.06 17.36 24.18
C GLY A 297 -16.23 16.42 23.29
N ALA A 298 -16.24 15.12 23.56
CA ALA A 298 -15.55 14.14 22.72
C ALA A 298 -16.36 13.84 21.44
N THR A 299 -17.69 13.81 21.56
CA THR A 299 -18.59 13.50 20.45
C THR A 299 -18.58 14.61 19.40
N GLU A 300 -18.66 15.87 19.79
CA GLU A 300 -18.58 17.03 18.89
C GLU A 300 -17.26 17.04 18.11
N VAL A 301 -16.12 16.88 18.78
CA VAL A 301 -14.80 16.77 18.13
C VAL A 301 -14.75 15.59 17.15
N ALA A 302 -15.40 14.48 17.46
CA ALA A 302 -15.47 13.33 16.58
C ALA A 302 -16.31 13.63 15.33
N ILE A 303 -17.44 14.32 15.49
CA ILE A 303 -18.30 14.77 14.39
C ILE A 303 -17.55 15.74 13.48
N ASP A 304 -16.78 16.68 14.02
CA ASP A 304 -16.05 17.66 13.21
C ASP A 304 -14.90 17.04 12.42
N ASN A 305 -14.18 16.09 13.03
CA ASN A 305 -13.02 15.47 12.41
C ASN A 305 -13.37 14.32 11.47
N SER A 306 -14.51 13.65 11.69
CA SER A 306 -14.85 12.44 10.94
C SER A 306 -15.30 12.77 9.52
N GLN A 307 -14.75 12.05 8.56
CA GLN A 307 -15.25 12.00 7.19
C GLN A 307 -15.69 10.57 6.88
N PHE A 308 -16.75 10.41 6.09
CA PHE A 308 -17.22 9.08 5.67
C PHE A 308 -17.83 9.05 4.26
N ALA A 309 -18.32 10.20 3.78
CA ALA A 309 -18.87 10.34 2.43
C ALA A 309 -17.79 10.24 1.35
N GLU A 310 -16.51 10.32 1.70
CA GLU A 310 -15.40 10.19 0.76
C GLU A 310 -14.84 8.77 0.72
N GLN A 311 -14.43 8.32 -0.47
CA GLN A 311 -13.83 6.99 -0.64
C GLN A 311 -12.48 6.87 0.10
N GLU A 312 -11.78 7.99 0.32
CA GLU A 312 -10.47 8.04 0.99
C GLU A 312 -10.57 8.06 2.52
N SER A 313 -11.77 8.23 3.08
CA SER A 313 -11.98 8.31 4.52
C SER A 313 -11.60 7.02 5.26
N SER A 314 -11.16 7.19 6.51
CA SER A 314 -10.79 6.08 7.38
C SER A 314 -11.12 6.36 8.85
N ILE A 315 -11.13 5.30 9.67
CA ILE A 315 -11.24 5.46 11.14
C ILE A 315 -10.13 6.34 11.75
N ASN A 316 -9.04 6.61 11.02
CA ASN A 316 -7.93 7.37 11.60
C ASN A 316 -8.31 8.84 11.83
N ASP A 317 -9.23 9.37 11.04
CA ASP A 317 -9.68 10.77 11.13
C ASP A 317 -10.49 11.00 12.41
N LEU A 318 -11.05 9.93 13.00
CA LEU A 318 -11.72 9.96 14.29
C LEU A 318 -10.76 10.17 15.46
N PHE A 319 -9.50 9.73 15.36
CA PHE A 319 -8.59 9.72 16.50
C PHE A 319 -8.17 11.14 16.87
N SER A 320 -8.33 11.48 18.14
CA SER A 320 -7.97 12.78 18.72
C SER A 320 -7.37 12.59 20.11
N GLU A 321 -7.04 13.69 20.79
CA GLU A 321 -6.66 13.64 22.21
C GLU A 321 -7.78 13.06 23.10
N LYS A 322 -9.05 13.22 22.71
CA LYS A 322 -10.23 12.75 23.46
C LYS A 322 -10.70 11.35 23.07
N ILE A 323 -10.43 10.91 21.84
CA ILE A 323 -10.76 9.56 21.37
C ILE A 323 -9.46 8.88 20.98
N SER A 324 -8.81 8.31 21.97
CA SER A 324 -7.57 7.56 21.79
C SER A 324 -7.82 6.06 21.63
N ARG A 325 -6.85 5.37 21.03
CA ARG A 325 -6.85 3.89 20.93
C ARG A 325 -6.98 3.23 22.30
N ALA A 326 -6.34 3.82 23.32
CA ALA A 326 -6.34 3.32 24.70
C ALA A 326 -7.75 3.36 25.31
N GLU A 327 -8.44 4.48 25.19
CA GLU A 327 -9.80 4.66 25.72
C GLU A 327 -10.81 3.74 25.02
N LEU A 328 -10.71 3.61 23.70
CA LEU A 328 -11.54 2.67 22.93
C LEU A 328 -11.42 1.22 23.41
N SER A 329 -10.26 0.86 23.93
CA SER A 329 -9.94 -0.50 24.36
C SER A 329 -9.93 -0.65 25.88
N ALA A 330 -10.29 0.39 26.63
CA ALA A 330 -10.35 0.33 28.08
C ALA A 330 -11.39 -0.71 28.53
N PRO A 331 -11.17 -1.41 29.66
CA PRO A 331 -12.09 -2.44 30.13
C PRO A 331 -13.53 -1.94 30.22
N GLY A 332 -14.47 -2.65 29.59
CA GLY A 332 -15.89 -2.29 29.57
C GLY A 332 -16.31 -1.32 28.46
N ASN A 333 -15.41 -0.46 27.96
CA ASN A 333 -15.74 0.52 26.92
C ASN A 333 -16.24 -0.12 25.61
N PRO A 334 -15.63 -1.19 25.06
CA PRO A 334 -16.16 -1.85 23.87
C PRO A 334 -17.62 -2.31 23.99
N GLY A 335 -18.04 -2.74 25.19
CA GLY A 335 -19.43 -3.12 25.46
C GLY A 335 -20.37 -1.92 25.42
N ARG A 336 -19.99 -0.84 26.11
CA ARG A 336 -20.75 0.42 26.14
C ARG A 336 -20.88 1.07 24.76
N ILE A 337 -19.82 1.01 23.94
CA ILE A 337 -19.82 1.49 22.55
C ILE A 337 -20.84 0.70 21.72
N LEU A 338 -20.89 -0.62 21.87
CA LEU A 338 -21.87 -1.45 21.17
C LEU A 338 -23.30 -1.15 21.62
N GLU A 339 -23.52 -0.94 22.92
CA GLU A 339 -24.82 -0.54 23.46
C GLU A 339 -25.28 0.79 22.83
N LYS A 340 -24.42 1.82 22.83
CA LYS A 340 -24.68 3.09 22.15
C LYS A 340 -24.97 2.91 20.65
N TYR A 341 -24.19 2.09 19.96
CA TYR A 341 -24.42 1.81 18.54
C TYR A 341 -25.81 1.20 18.29
N PHE A 342 -26.22 0.21 19.09
CA PHE A 342 -27.56 -0.41 18.95
C PHE A 342 -28.70 0.51 19.39
N ASP A 343 -28.47 1.35 20.41
CA ASP A 343 -29.45 2.35 20.83
C ASP A 343 -29.68 3.39 19.73
N LEU A 344 -28.62 3.84 19.05
CA LEU A 344 -28.75 4.75 17.91
C LEU A 344 -29.53 4.08 16.76
N ILE A 345 -29.25 2.81 16.44
CA ILE A 345 -30.02 2.05 15.43
C ILE A 345 -31.52 2.01 15.77
N ARG A 346 -31.85 1.88 17.06
CA ARG A 346 -33.24 1.78 17.51
C ARG A 346 -33.95 3.13 17.45
N ASN A 347 -33.25 4.21 17.81
CA ASN A 347 -33.82 5.55 17.92
C ASN A 347 -33.84 6.28 16.57
N GLU A 348 -32.80 6.11 15.75
CA GLU A 348 -32.61 6.79 14.46
C GLU A 348 -32.33 5.77 13.31
N PRO A 349 -33.27 4.85 13.03
CA PRO A 349 -33.06 3.76 12.07
C PRO A 349 -32.84 4.25 10.63
N GLU A 350 -33.47 5.36 10.24
CA GLU A 350 -33.35 5.91 8.88
C GLU A 350 -31.94 6.47 8.62
N ALA A 351 -31.43 7.30 9.52
CA ALA A 351 -30.07 7.84 9.48
C ALA A 351 -29.05 6.69 9.46
N TYR A 352 -29.22 5.71 10.36
CA TYR A 352 -28.37 4.54 10.38
C TYR A 352 -28.37 3.77 9.06
N LEU A 353 -29.55 3.46 8.49
CA LEU A 353 -29.64 2.71 7.24
C LEU A 353 -28.99 3.46 6.06
N LYS A 354 -29.14 4.79 6.03
CA LYS A 354 -28.50 5.65 5.03
C LYS A 354 -26.98 5.57 5.14
N THR A 355 -26.43 5.83 6.32
CA THR A 355 -24.98 5.73 6.58
C THR A 355 -24.47 4.32 6.28
N LYS A 356 -25.18 3.28 6.73
CA LYS A 356 -24.77 1.90 6.49
C LYS A 356 -24.74 1.57 5.01
N TRP A 357 -25.72 2.03 4.24
CA TRP A 357 -25.72 1.85 2.80
C TRP A 357 -24.53 2.55 2.14
N GLU A 358 -24.18 3.76 2.56
CA GLU A 358 -23.00 4.48 2.05
C GLU A 358 -21.71 3.69 2.31
N PHE A 359 -21.51 3.22 3.55
CA PHE A 359 -20.38 2.37 3.92
C PHE A 359 -20.32 1.07 3.10
N ILE A 360 -21.45 0.40 2.91
CA ILE A 360 -21.55 -0.81 2.08
C ILE A 360 -21.22 -0.48 0.63
N SER A 361 -21.73 0.63 0.10
CA SER A 361 -21.54 1.04 -1.29
C SER A 361 -20.06 1.34 -1.57
N HIS A 362 -19.39 2.09 -0.70
CA HIS A 362 -17.95 2.38 -0.80
C HIS A 362 -17.11 1.12 -0.61
N SER A 363 -17.46 0.25 0.35
CA SER A 363 -16.77 -1.03 0.55
C SER A 363 -16.92 -1.94 -0.65
N LEU A 364 -18.10 -2.03 -1.26
CA LEU A 364 -18.31 -2.87 -2.44
C LEU A 364 -17.75 -2.26 -3.73
N GLY A 365 -17.33 -1.00 -3.71
CA GLY A 365 -16.83 -0.27 -4.87
C GLY A 365 -17.95 0.10 -5.86
N ILE A 366 -19.13 0.44 -5.35
CA ILE A 366 -20.26 0.94 -6.13
C ILE A 366 -20.00 2.42 -6.43
N GLY A 367 -20.10 2.83 -7.70
CA GLY A 367 -19.72 4.17 -8.15
C GLY A 367 -18.21 4.30 -8.38
N LYS A 368 -17.39 4.19 -7.32
CA LYS A 368 -15.93 4.32 -7.34
C LYS A 368 -15.24 3.02 -6.88
N SER A 369 -14.04 2.74 -7.39
CA SER A 369 -13.24 1.61 -6.91
C SER A 369 -12.69 1.83 -5.51
N ILE A 370 -12.43 0.75 -4.76
CA ILE A 370 -11.75 0.86 -3.47
C ILE A 370 -10.31 1.31 -3.63
N ASN A 371 -9.80 2.10 -2.69
CA ASN A 371 -8.55 2.82 -2.86
C ASN A 371 -7.31 1.93 -2.73
N PHE A 372 -6.33 2.14 -3.62
CA PHE A 372 -5.01 1.53 -3.50
C PHE A 372 -4.08 2.47 -2.72
N ALA A 373 -4.38 2.62 -1.43
CA ALA A 373 -3.64 3.50 -0.54
C ALA A 373 -2.43 2.81 0.10
N GLU A 374 -1.54 3.62 0.65
CA GLU A 374 -0.43 3.19 1.52
C GLU A 374 0.64 2.28 0.88
N TYR A 375 0.68 2.21 -0.45
CA TYR A 375 1.72 1.55 -1.23
C TYR A 375 2.60 2.61 -1.91
N ASN A 376 3.54 3.15 -1.13
CA ASN A 376 4.33 4.32 -1.52
C ASN A 376 5.83 4.00 -1.53
N TYR A 377 6.58 4.69 -2.40
CA TYR A 377 8.04 4.56 -2.44
C TYR A 377 8.68 5.02 -1.12
N ASN A 378 8.35 6.24 -0.69
CA ASN A 378 8.88 6.90 0.50
C ASN A 378 7.78 7.74 1.18
N ARG A 379 6.97 7.16 2.06
CA ARG A 379 5.76 7.83 2.57
C ARG A 379 6.03 9.04 3.48
N TRP A 380 7.08 8.96 4.30
CA TRP A 380 7.35 9.93 5.38
C TRP A 380 8.79 10.45 5.36
N ASP A 381 9.43 10.35 4.21
CA ASP A 381 10.86 10.62 4.05
C ASP A 381 11.77 9.92 5.08
N SER A 382 11.31 8.78 5.60
CA SER A 382 11.93 8.05 6.70
C SER A 382 12.64 6.77 6.25
N MET A 383 12.78 6.58 4.93
CA MET A 383 13.44 5.42 4.33
C MET A 383 14.86 5.17 4.89
N GLY A 384 15.62 6.22 5.18
CA GLY A 384 16.97 6.08 5.74
C GLY A 384 16.99 5.35 7.10
N GLN A 385 15.96 5.52 7.93
CA GLN A 385 15.88 4.94 9.28
C GLN A 385 15.70 3.41 9.29
N PHE A 386 15.15 2.86 8.21
CA PHE A 386 14.85 1.43 8.09
C PHE A 386 15.75 0.73 7.08
N GLY A 387 16.81 1.41 6.60
CA GLY A 387 17.82 0.86 5.71
C GLY A 387 17.27 0.49 4.33
N PHE A 388 16.29 1.22 3.81
CA PHE A 388 15.79 0.95 2.47
C PHE A 388 16.84 1.23 1.39
N ASN A 389 16.78 0.46 0.31
CA ASN A 389 17.55 0.72 -0.90
C ASN A 389 16.91 1.88 -1.66
N ASP A 390 17.43 3.09 -1.50
CA ASP A 390 17.05 4.23 -2.30
C ASP A 390 17.66 4.09 -3.70
N SER A 391 16.91 3.46 -4.60
CA SER A 391 17.36 3.18 -5.95
C SER A 391 16.25 3.38 -6.96
N LYS A 392 16.63 3.86 -8.14
CA LYS A 392 15.71 4.06 -9.25
C LYS A 392 14.93 2.79 -9.65
N PRO A 393 15.54 1.59 -9.74
CA PRO A 393 14.78 0.37 -10.02
C PRO A 393 13.66 0.10 -8.99
N ARG A 394 13.92 0.37 -7.70
CA ARG A 394 12.89 0.28 -6.65
C ARG A 394 11.77 1.27 -6.90
N LYS A 395 12.09 2.54 -7.18
CA LYS A 395 11.11 3.59 -7.45
C LYS A 395 10.21 3.21 -8.62
N VAL A 396 10.81 2.83 -9.75
CA VAL A 396 10.09 2.36 -10.94
C VAL A 396 9.17 1.18 -10.61
N PHE A 397 9.65 0.19 -9.84
CA PHE A 397 8.83 -0.97 -9.46
C PHE A 397 7.60 -0.59 -8.63
N VAL A 398 7.79 0.28 -7.63
CA VAL A 398 6.70 0.74 -6.75
C VAL A 398 5.69 1.57 -7.54
N ASP A 399 6.15 2.56 -8.27
CA ASP A 399 5.31 3.50 -9.04
C ASP A 399 4.57 2.77 -10.16
N TYR A 400 5.22 1.82 -10.84
CA TYR A 400 4.57 0.96 -11.84
C TYR A 400 3.49 0.07 -11.22
N THR A 401 3.73 -0.50 -10.04
CA THR A 401 2.72 -1.32 -9.34
C THR A 401 1.48 -0.49 -8.98
N SER A 402 1.68 0.73 -8.47
CA SER A 402 0.58 1.65 -8.18
C SER A 402 -0.17 2.08 -9.44
N SER A 403 0.55 2.38 -10.52
CA SER A 403 -0.04 2.72 -11.83
C SER A 403 -0.82 1.55 -12.43
N TYR A 404 -0.30 0.33 -12.33
CA TYR A 404 -1.01 -0.88 -12.72
C TYR A 404 -2.30 -1.08 -11.93
N MET A 405 -2.29 -0.79 -10.63
CA MET A 405 -3.50 -0.87 -9.80
C MET A 405 -4.53 0.20 -10.16
N LYS A 406 -4.09 1.38 -10.57
CA LYS A 406 -4.97 2.41 -11.15
C LYS A 406 -5.58 1.93 -12.47
N PHE A 407 -4.79 1.36 -13.38
CA PHE A 407 -5.27 0.74 -14.62
C PHE A 407 -6.30 -0.37 -14.36
N MET A 408 -6.07 -1.22 -13.35
CA MET A 408 -6.96 -2.32 -12.98
C MET A 408 -8.15 -1.89 -12.09
N GLU A 409 -8.62 -0.65 -12.22
CA GLU A 409 -9.71 -0.07 -11.42
C GLU A 409 -10.94 -0.99 -11.34
N VAL A 410 -11.35 -1.56 -12.48
CA VAL A 410 -12.53 -2.45 -12.57
C VAL A 410 -12.38 -3.67 -11.66
N PHE A 411 -11.18 -4.25 -11.57
CA PHE A 411 -10.89 -5.41 -10.72
C PHE A 411 -10.74 -5.04 -9.24
N ARG A 412 -10.64 -3.73 -8.93
CA ARG A 412 -10.74 -3.16 -7.57
C ARG A 412 -12.17 -2.80 -7.18
N ARG A 413 -13.18 -3.21 -7.95
CA ARG A 413 -14.60 -3.10 -7.55
C ARG A 413 -15.09 -4.47 -7.06
N PRO A 414 -15.13 -4.73 -5.75
CA PRO A 414 -15.52 -6.03 -5.19
C PRO A 414 -16.80 -6.61 -5.78
N TRP A 415 -17.86 -5.81 -5.95
CA TRP A 415 -19.13 -6.32 -6.49
C TRP A 415 -18.97 -6.93 -7.90
N ILE A 416 -18.12 -6.37 -8.75
CA ILE A 416 -17.85 -6.88 -10.12
C ILE A 416 -17.17 -8.24 -10.03
N MET A 417 -16.16 -8.36 -9.17
CA MET A 417 -15.38 -9.59 -8.99
C MET A 417 -16.24 -10.71 -8.39
N PHE A 418 -17.03 -10.43 -7.36
CA PHE A 418 -17.96 -11.40 -6.78
C PHE A 418 -19.00 -11.86 -7.79
N LEU A 419 -19.64 -10.93 -8.51
CA LEU A 419 -20.64 -11.26 -9.53
C LEU A 419 -20.03 -12.10 -10.66
N THR A 420 -18.86 -11.71 -11.16
CA THR A 420 -18.15 -12.44 -12.22
C THR A 420 -17.81 -13.86 -11.79
N ALA A 421 -17.24 -14.03 -10.60
CA ALA A 421 -16.93 -15.36 -10.07
C ALA A 421 -18.20 -16.20 -9.89
N PHE A 422 -19.29 -15.62 -9.38
CA PHE A 422 -20.57 -16.29 -9.20
C PHE A 422 -21.19 -16.77 -10.53
N VAL A 423 -21.23 -15.90 -11.55
CA VAL A 423 -21.72 -16.28 -12.88
C VAL A 423 -20.88 -17.40 -13.48
N LEU A 424 -19.55 -17.31 -13.40
CA LEU A 424 -18.66 -18.37 -13.88
C LEU A 424 -18.84 -19.69 -13.13
N LEU A 425 -19.10 -19.63 -11.81
CA LEU A 425 -19.40 -20.82 -11.00
C LEU A 425 -20.70 -21.50 -11.46
N ILE A 426 -21.77 -20.73 -11.67
CA ILE A 426 -23.05 -21.25 -12.17
C ILE A 426 -22.86 -21.87 -13.55
N MET A 427 -22.18 -21.19 -14.47
CA MET A 427 -21.89 -21.70 -15.81
C MET A 427 -21.09 -23.00 -15.74
N HIS A 428 -20.00 -23.02 -14.97
CA HIS A 428 -19.19 -24.22 -14.78
C HIS A 428 -20.02 -25.37 -14.17
N ARG A 429 -20.87 -25.10 -13.18
CA ARG A 429 -21.76 -26.11 -12.58
C ARG A 429 -22.77 -26.66 -13.58
N GLY A 430 -23.39 -25.79 -14.38
CA GLY A 430 -24.33 -26.18 -15.43
C GLY A 430 -23.69 -27.05 -16.52
N MET A 431 -22.44 -26.77 -16.86
CA MET A 431 -21.69 -27.47 -17.91
C MET A 431 -21.01 -28.76 -17.45
N PHE A 432 -20.47 -28.80 -16.22
CA PHE A 432 -19.60 -29.89 -15.73
C PHE A 432 -20.13 -30.59 -14.46
N GLY A 433 -21.10 -30.00 -13.76
CA GLY A 433 -21.29 -30.21 -12.32
C GLY A 433 -22.60 -30.86 -11.89
N LYS A 434 -23.45 -31.39 -12.77
CA LYS A 434 -24.79 -31.87 -12.38
C LYS A 434 -24.81 -33.02 -11.33
N LYS A 435 -23.68 -33.61 -10.93
CA LYS A 435 -23.61 -34.75 -9.97
C LYS A 435 -22.41 -34.80 -9.00
N LYS A 436 -21.57 -33.75 -8.86
CA LYS A 436 -20.39 -33.79 -7.95
C LYS A 436 -20.67 -33.08 -6.62
N GLY A 437 -19.93 -33.41 -5.56
CA GLY A 437 -19.97 -32.64 -4.29
C GLY A 437 -19.51 -31.18 -4.47
N MET A 438 -19.33 -30.48 -3.36
CA MET A 438 -18.74 -29.13 -3.38
C MET A 438 -17.35 -29.17 -4.05
N SER A 439 -17.05 -28.19 -4.89
CA SER A 439 -15.74 -27.98 -5.54
C SER A 439 -14.86 -27.02 -4.73
N ILE A 440 -13.55 -27.02 -5.01
CA ILE A 440 -12.63 -26.12 -4.29
C ILE A 440 -12.90 -24.65 -4.66
N GLN A 441 -13.33 -24.38 -5.89
CA GLN A 441 -13.75 -23.05 -6.34
C GLN A 441 -14.96 -22.55 -5.53
N GLU A 442 -15.99 -23.39 -5.36
CA GLU A 442 -17.18 -23.07 -4.56
C GLU A 442 -16.82 -22.81 -3.08
N ALA A 443 -15.94 -23.66 -2.51
CA ALA A 443 -15.45 -23.49 -1.15
C ALA A 443 -14.66 -22.19 -0.97
N SER A 444 -13.78 -21.86 -1.92
CA SER A 444 -13.00 -20.61 -1.90
C SER A 444 -13.85 -19.37 -2.09
N TYR A 445 -14.89 -19.44 -2.92
CA TYR A 445 -15.86 -18.36 -3.07
C TYR A 445 -16.59 -18.09 -1.75
N LEU A 446 -17.01 -19.15 -1.05
CA LEU A 446 -17.66 -19.03 0.26
C LEU A 446 -16.71 -18.39 1.30
N VAL A 447 -15.44 -18.78 1.32
CA VAL A 447 -14.44 -18.17 2.21
C VAL A 447 -14.21 -16.70 1.86
N ALA A 448 -14.08 -16.35 0.57
CA ALA A 448 -13.95 -14.96 0.14
C ALA A 448 -15.17 -14.11 0.56
N LEU A 449 -16.38 -14.65 0.42
CA LEU A 449 -17.61 -13.98 0.81
C LEU A 449 -17.62 -13.68 2.32
N PHE A 450 -17.31 -14.68 3.16
CA PHE A 450 -17.30 -14.50 4.61
C PHE A 450 -16.18 -13.57 5.07
N TYR A 451 -14.99 -13.68 4.47
CA TYR A 451 -13.86 -12.81 4.81
C TYR A 451 -14.20 -11.34 4.53
N TYR A 452 -14.67 -11.03 3.32
CA TYR A 452 -14.96 -9.64 2.96
C TYR A 452 -16.26 -9.12 3.57
N GLY A 453 -17.24 -10.01 3.79
CA GLY A 453 -18.49 -9.66 4.48
C GLY A 453 -18.26 -9.08 5.87
N ALA A 454 -17.16 -9.44 6.54
CA ALA A 454 -16.74 -8.80 7.80
C ALA A 454 -16.57 -7.28 7.67
N TYR A 455 -15.95 -6.81 6.59
CA TYR A 455 -15.69 -5.39 6.34
C TYR A 455 -16.94 -4.63 5.89
N VAL A 456 -17.96 -5.33 5.38
CA VAL A 456 -19.29 -4.78 5.10
C VAL A 456 -20.08 -4.58 6.40
N ILE A 457 -19.85 -5.44 7.41
CA ILE A 457 -20.50 -5.35 8.72
C ILE A 457 -19.78 -4.36 9.64
N ASN A 458 -18.46 -4.35 9.64
CA ASN A 458 -17.62 -3.51 10.49
C ASN A 458 -16.49 -2.94 9.62
N THR A 459 -16.69 -1.73 9.11
CA THR A 459 -15.76 -1.09 8.17
C THR A 459 -14.75 -0.23 8.91
N GLN A 460 -13.47 -0.37 8.57
CA GLN A 460 -12.37 0.43 9.15
C GLN A 460 -11.81 1.46 8.17
N SER A 461 -11.87 1.16 6.87
CA SER A 461 -11.66 2.09 5.77
C SER A 461 -11.99 1.40 4.45
N PHE A 462 -12.02 2.15 3.36
CA PHE A 462 -12.37 1.66 2.02
C PHE A 462 -11.13 1.34 1.16
N GLU A 463 -10.18 0.60 1.74
CA GLU A 463 -8.89 0.31 1.10
C GLU A 463 -8.76 -1.11 0.55
N PHE A 464 -8.03 -1.23 -0.56
CA PHE A 464 -7.78 -2.49 -1.27
C PHE A 464 -7.07 -3.54 -0.42
N ARG A 465 -6.20 -3.14 0.54
CA ARG A 465 -5.52 -4.10 1.43
C ARG A 465 -6.49 -4.96 2.25
N TYR A 466 -7.66 -4.44 2.62
CA TYR A 466 -8.68 -5.19 3.36
C TYR A 466 -9.46 -6.14 2.46
N TYR A 467 -9.57 -5.82 1.17
CA TYR A 467 -10.18 -6.68 0.16
C TYR A 467 -9.21 -7.74 -0.38
N PHE A 468 -7.90 -7.52 -0.29
CA PHE A 468 -6.87 -8.29 -0.98
C PHE A 468 -7.00 -9.83 -0.85
N PRO A 469 -7.25 -10.43 0.34
CA PRO A 469 -7.40 -11.88 0.43
C PRO A 469 -8.60 -12.41 -0.36
N SER A 470 -9.71 -11.70 -0.33
CA SER A 470 -10.90 -12.06 -1.11
C SER A 470 -10.67 -11.82 -2.59
N TRP A 471 -10.07 -10.68 -2.95
CA TRP A 471 -9.68 -10.38 -4.32
C TRP A 471 -8.80 -11.50 -4.92
N LEU A 472 -7.79 -11.96 -4.18
CA LEU A 472 -6.87 -13.00 -4.65
C LEU A 472 -7.58 -14.33 -4.87
N LEU A 473 -8.45 -14.74 -3.94
CA LEU A 473 -9.26 -15.95 -4.09
C LEU A 473 -10.18 -15.83 -5.31
N LEU A 474 -10.90 -14.71 -5.46
CA LEU A 474 -11.80 -14.45 -6.58
C LEU A 474 -11.04 -14.42 -7.90
N PHE A 475 -9.88 -13.77 -7.95
CA PHE A 475 -9.02 -13.73 -9.13
C PHE A 475 -8.61 -15.14 -9.57
N ILE A 476 -8.12 -15.97 -8.64
CA ILE A 476 -7.74 -17.35 -8.94
C ILE A 476 -8.95 -18.20 -9.38
N ILE A 477 -10.11 -18.00 -8.75
CA ILE A 477 -11.36 -18.66 -9.15
C ILE A 477 -11.73 -18.28 -10.58
N ILE A 478 -11.74 -16.98 -10.90
CA ILE A 478 -12.13 -16.45 -12.22
C ILE A 478 -11.20 -17.01 -13.31
N ILE A 479 -9.89 -16.91 -13.15
CA ILE A 479 -8.94 -17.39 -14.18
C ILE A 479 -9.03 -18.91 -14.36
N SER A 480 -9.25 -19.66 -13.27
CA SER A 480 -9.38 -21.12 -13.32
C SER A 480 -10.67 -21.55 -14.03
N LEU A 481 -11.81 -20.95 -13.66
CA LEU A 481 -13.10 -21.24 -14.28
C LEU A 481 -13.14 -20.81 -15.75
N ALA A 482 -12.58 -19.63 -16.06
CA ALA A 482 -12.44 -19.16 -17.44
C ALA A 482 -11.63 -20.16 -18.29
N ALA A 483 -10.54 -20.71 -17.74
CA ALA A 483 -9.74 -21.72 -18.42
C ALA A 483 -10.51 -23.03 -18.63
N ASP A 484 -11.17 -23.55 -17.59
CA ASP A 484 -11.90 -24.82 -17.67
C ASP A 484 -13.13 -24.71 -18.59
N ILE A 485 -13.83 -23.57 -18.62
CA ILE A 485 -14.94 -23.29 -19.56
C ILE A 485 -14.42 -23.06 -20.98
N GLY A 486 -13.43 -22.17 -21.15
CA GLY A 486 -12.94 -21.71 -22.44
C GLY A 486 -12.20 -22.77 -23.23
N PHE A 487 -11.26 -23.48 -22.59
CA PHE A 487 -10.43 -24.50 -23.27
C PHE A 487 -11.16 -25.81 -23.57
N ARG A 488 -12.45 -25.89 -23.25
CA ARG A 488 -13.33 -26.94 -23.76
C ARG A 488 -13.45 -26.89 -25.28
N LYS A 489 -13.49 -25.71 -25.87
CA LYS A 489 -13.61 -25.54 -27.34
C LYS A 489 -12.24 -25.66 -27.99
N THR A 490 -12.09 -26.61 -28.91
CA THR A 490 -10.82 -26.84 -29.64
C THR A 490 -10.29 -25.57 -30.32
N VAL A 491 -11.19 -24.71 -30.82
CA VAL A 491 -10.83 -23.42 -31.44
C VAL A 491 -10.15 -22.49 -30.43
N ILE A 492 -10.74 -22.28 -29.25
CA ILE A 492 -10.17 -21.43 -28.19
C ILE A 492 -8.83 -22.01 -27.71
N LYS A 493 -8.74 -23.34 -27.61
CA LYS A 493 -7.49 -24.04 -27.27
C LYS A 493 -6.36 -23.74 -28.26
N LYS A 494 -6.67 -23.65 -29.56
CA LYS A 494 -5.70 -23.25 -30.61
C LYS A 494 -5.35 -21.76 -30.54
N GLN A 495 -6.28 -20.91 -30.10
CA GLN A 495 -6.07 -19.46 -29.94
C GLN A 495 -5.42 -19.06 -28.61
N ALA A 496 -5.26 -20.00 -27.67
CA ALA A 496 -4.71 -19.71 -26.34
C ALA A 496 -3.38 -18.92 -26.36
N PRO A 497 -2.40 -19.19 -27.25
CA PRO A 497 -1.18 -18.39 -27.31
C PRO A 497 -1.43 -16.93 -27.69
N LEU A 498 -2.37 -16.67 -28.61
CA LEU A 498 -2.75 -15.30 -29.00
C LEU A 498 -3.45 -14.58 -27.84
N ILE A 499 -4.38 -15.25 -27.16
CA ILE A 499 -5.06 -14.68 -25.99
C ILE A 499 -4.03 -14.37 -24.89
N LEU A 500 -3.04 -15.24 -24.68
CA LEU A 500 -1.94 -14.98 -23.75
C LEU A 500 -1.10 -13.76 -24.15
N ALA A 501 -0.77 -13.62 -25.43
CA ALA A 501 -0.05 -12.45 -25.93
C ALA A 501 -0.85 -11.15 -25.71
N ILE A 502 -2.18 -11.20 -25.90
CA ILE A 502 -3.08 -10.06 -25.62
C ILE A 502 -3.09 -9.75 -24.12
N ILE A 503 -3.28 -10.76 -23.25
CA ILE A 503 -3.27 -10.55 -21.79
C ILE A 503 -1.93 -10.00 -21.33
N PHE A 504 -0.82 -10.51 -21.87
CA PHE A 504 0.52 -9.99 -21.60
C PHE A 504 0.63 -8.52 -21.99
N GLY A 505 0.22 -8.18 -23.22
CA GLY A 505 0.19 -6.81 -23.71
C GLY A 505 -0.66 -5.90 -22.81
N VAL A 506 -1.88 -6.31 -22.48
CA VAL A 506 -2.78 -5.53 -21.61
C VAL A 506 -2.19 -5.34 -20.20
N CYS A 507 -1.66 -6.41 -19.59
CA CYS A 507 -1.08 -6.30 -18.25
C CYS A 507 0.16 -5.42 -18.21
N PHE A 508 0.98 -5.43 -19.25
CA PHE A 508 2.21 -4.65 -19.32
C PHE A 508 1.95 -3.21 -19.77
N PHE A 509 1.31 -3.03 -20.92
CA PHE A 509 1.06 -1.71 -21.50
C PHE A 509 0.01 -0.92 -20.73
N GLY A 510 -0.99 -1.56 -20.14
CA GLY A 510 -2.03 -0.86 -19.38
C GLY A 510 -1.47 -0.15 -18.14
N GLY A 511 -0.58 -0.81 -17.39
CA GLY A 511 0.10 -0.16 -16.27
C GLY A 511 1.14 0.87 -16.72
N TYR A 512 1.80 0.62 -17.86
CA TYR A 512 2.80 1.51 -18.43
C TYR A 512 2.21 2.85 -18.88
N ASP A 513 1.07 2.82 -19.59
CA ASP A 513 0.36 4.02 -20.08
C ASP A 513 0.02 4.98 -18.93
N VAL A 514 -0.55 4.44 -17.84
CA VAL A 514 -0.86 5.22 -16.64
C VAL A 514 0.40 5.72 -15.92
N TYR A 515 1.50 4.95 -15.95
CA TYR A 515 2.76 5.34 -15.33
C TYR A 515 3.44 6.51 -16.06
N THR A 516 3.27 6.63 -17.38
CA THR A 516 3.91 7.66 -18.21
C THR A 516 3.02 8.87 -18.50
N ASP A 517 1.71 8.76 -18.28
CA ASP A 517 0.69 9.80 -18.56
C ASP A 517 1.08 11.19 -18.05
N MET A 518 1.57 11.30 -16.80
CA MET A 518 1.97 12.61 -16.24
C MET A 518 3.14 13.25 -17.01
N GLY A 519 4.17 12.48 -17.38
CA GLY A 519 5.29 13.01 -18.15
C GLY A 519 4.86 13.41 -19.55
N ASP A 520 3.99 12.62 -20.19
CA ASP A 520 3.47 12.89 -21.53
C ASP A 520 2.60 14.15 -21.55
N GLN A 521 1.71 14.33 -20.57
CA GLN A 521 0.94 15.56 -20.37
C GLN A 521 1.84 16.76 -20.07
N THR A 522 2.91 16.57 -19.28
CA THR A 522 3.87 17.65 -19.01
C THR A 522 4.60 18.08 -20.28
N ILE A 523 4.99 17.13 -21.14
CA ILE A 523 5.62 17.43 -22.44
C ILE A 523 4.66 18.22 -23.32
N GLU A 524 3.39 17.85 -23.40
CA GLU A 524 2.38 18.55 -24.19
C GLU A 524 2.13 19.97 -23.66
N ASN A 525 1.97 20.13 -22.35
CA ASN A 525 1.78 21.43 -21.69
C ASN A 525 2.98 22.35 -21.93
N VAL A 526 4.20 21.83 -21.77
CA VAL A 526 5.43 22.59 -21.99
C VAL A 526 5.59 23.00 -23.45
N LYS A 527 5.20 22.16 -24.41
CA LYS A 527 5.22 22.51 -25.84
C LYS A 527 4.19 23.55 -26.23
N THR A 528 3.04 23.56 -25.57
CA THR A 528 1.92 24.46 -25.91
C THR A 528 2.01 25.80 -25.20
N GLN A 529 2.45 25.83 -23.95
CA GLN A 529 2.47 27.02 -23.10
C GLN A 529 3.89 27.51 -22.77
N GLY A 530 4.89 26.63 -22.85
CA GLY A 530 6.26 26.95 -22.48
C GLY A 530 6.97 27.81 -23.53
N LYS A 531 7.84 28.69 -23.05
CA LYS A 531 8.73 29.49 -23.88
C LYS A 531 9.96 28.66 -24.25
N ILE A 532 10.22 28.46 -25.54
CA ILE A 532 11.46 27.81 -26.00
C ILE A 532 12.64 28.74 -25.72
N ILE A 533 13.62 28.23 -25.00
CA ILE A 533 14.84 28.96 -24.65
C ILE A 533 16.09 28.37 -25.30
N TYR A 534 16.00 27.14 -25.80
CA TYR A 534 17.01 26.50 -26.64
C TYR A 534 16.37 25.42 -27.50
N GLU A 535 16.85 25.26 -28.73
CA GLU A 535 16.43 24.18 -29.64
C GLU A 535 17.58 23.77 -30.56
N ASP A 536 17.88 22.47 -30.59
CA ASP A 536 18.68 21.83 -31.62
C ASP A 536 17.96 20.60 -32.19
N ALA A 537 18.63 19.84 -33.07
CA ALA A 537 18.04 18.67 -33.73
C ALA A 537 17.62 17.54 -32.77
N LYS A 538 18.19 17.48 -31.55
CA LYS A 538 18.00 16.41 -30.58
C LYS A 538 17.41 16.87 -29.25
N ASN A 539 17.62 18.13 -28.87
CA ASN A 539 17.30 18.66 -27.56
C ASN A 539 16.54 19.98 -27.69
N LYS A 540 15.58 20.17 -26.79
CA LYS A 540 14.85 21.42 -26.63
C LYS A 540 14.81 21.76 -25.15
N VAL A 541 14.97 23.02 -24.82
CA VAL A 541 14.83 23.50 -23.46
C VAL A 541 13.75 24.56 -23.43
N TYR A 542 12.81 24.40 -22.51
CA TYR A 542 11.67 25.30 -22.32
C TYR A 542 11.70 25.90 -20.93
N TYR A 543 11.10 27.08 -20.81
CA TYR A 543 10.77 27.73 -19.57
C TYR A 543 9.25 27.83 -19.42
N LEU A 544 8.72 27.40 -18.28
CA LEU A 544 7.31 27.52 -17.91
C LEU A 544 7.19 27.54 -16.38
N ASP A 545 6.36 28.42 -15.82
CA ASP A 545 6.03 28.47 -14.38
C ASP A 545 7.23 28.34 -13.42
N ASN A 546 8.27 29.18 -13.63
CA ASN A 546 9.50 29.20 -12.82
C ASN A 546 10.34 27.90 -12.85
N ARG A 547 10.16 27.09 -13.89
CA ARG A 547 10.90 25.85 -14.10
C ARG A 547 11.53 25.79 -15.49
N ILE A 548 12.64 25.06 -15.57
CA ILE A 548 13.32 24.73 -16.82
C ILE A 548 13.07 23.25 -17.14
N TYR A 549 12.64 23.01 -18.37
CA TYR A 549 12.28 21.69 -18.88
C TYR A 549 13.22 21.30 -20.00
N PHE A 550 13.97 20.23 -19.79
CA PHE A 550 14.88 19.65 -20.79
C PHE A 550 14.16 18.52 -21.50
N LEU A 551 13.84 18.72 -22.77
CA LEU A 551 13.18 17.75 -23.64
C LEU A 551 14.21 17.17 -24.60
N SER A 552 14.30 15.85 -24.67
CA SER A 552 15.24 15.14 -25.55
C SER A 552 14.49 14.17 -26.46
N ASN A 553 14.73 14.25 -27.77
CA ASN A 553 14.10 13.41 -28.79
C ASN A 553 14.37 11.91 -28.54
N PRO A 554 13.47 11.01 -28.99
CA PRO A 554 13.73 9.58 -28.97
C PRO A 554 15.06 9.26 -29.69
N GLY A 555 16.05 8.74 -28.95
CA GLY A 555 17.40 8.45 -29.47
C GLY A 555 18.46 9.53 -29.23
N ALA A 556 18.11 10.64 -28.58
CA ALA A 556 19.10 11.55 -28.00
C ALA A 556 19.86 10.88 -26.86
N ASP A 557 21.15 11.20 -26.75
CA ASP A 557 22.00 10.71 -25.67
C ASP A 557 21.70 11.50 -24.40
N THR A 558 21.18 10.81 -23.39
CA THR A 558 20.82 11.40 -22.08
C THR A 558 21.73 10.89 -20.97
N ASP A 559 22.75 10.10 -21.29
CA ASP A 559 23.57 9.41 -20.30
C ASP A 559 24.71 10.31 -19.77
N TYR A 560 25.06 11.35 -20.53
CA TYR A 560 26.02 12.36 -20.11
C TYR A 560 25.41 13.41 -19.18
N MET A 561 26.27 14.02 -18.35
CA MET A 561 25.88 15.05 -17.39
C MET A 561 25.38 16.30 -18.10
N TYR A 562 24.33 16.88 -17.52
CA TYR A 562 23.81 18.19 -17.88
C TYR A 562 24.41 19.18 -16.91
N PHE A 563 25.03 20.24 -17.44
CA PHE A 563 25.41 21.35 -16.59
C PHE A 563 24.28 22.37 -16.55
N LEU A 564 24.03 22.94 -15.38
CA LEU A 564 23.01 23.95 -15.16
C LEU A 564 23.53 24.92 -14.11
N HIS A 565 24.01 26.05 -14.59
CA HIS A 565 24.65 27.08 -13.79
C HIS A 565 23.77 28.32 -13.74
N TYR A 566 23.44 28.76 -12.54
CA TYR A 566 22.77 30.03 -12.32
C TYR A 566 23.80 31.05 -11.84
N TYR A 567 23.81 32.23 -12.47
CA TYR A 567 24.74 33.31 -12.14
C TYR A 567 23.99 34.40 -11.40
N PRO A 568 24.11 34.50 -10.06
CA PRO A 568 23.44 35.55 -9.30
C PRO A 568 23.97 36.93 -9.70
N VAL A 569 23.17 37.97 -9.51
CA VAL A 569 23.67 39.36 -9.66
C VAL A 569 24.75 39.66 -8.61
N GLU A 570 24.57 39.11 -7.40
CA GLU A 570 25.50 39.21 -6.28
C GLU A 570 25.76 37.80 -5.71
N GLY A 571 27.03 37.41 -5.59
CA GLY A 571 27.45 36.13 -5.01
C GLY A 571 28.15 35.19 -6.00
N GLU A 572 28.38 33.95 -5.56
CA GLU A 572 29.03 32.91 -6.36
C GLU A 572 28.03 32.18 -7.27
N MET A 573 28.53 31.65 -8.39
CA MET A 573 27.74 30.83 -9.31
C MET A 573 27.15 29.62 -8.60
N ILE A 574 25.85 29.39 -8.76
CA ILE A 574 25.18 28.18 -8.26
C ILE A 574 25.32 27.09 -9.31
N ASN A 575 26.09 26.04 -8.98
CA ASN A 575 26.15 24.82 -9.77
C ASN A 575 24.96 23.91 -9.40
N ASN A 576 24.12 23.59 -10.38
CA ASN A 576 23.02 22.65 -10.26
C ASN A 576 23.10 21.56 -11.35
N ASP A 577 24.31 21.12 -11.66
CA ASP A 577 24.57 20.07 -12.63
C ASP A 577 23.85 18.77 -12.22
N PHE A 578 23.31 18.06 -13.21
CA PHE A 578 22.47 16.90 -12.95
C PHE A 578 22.65 15.82 -14.01
N SER A 579 22.41 14.57 -13.61
CA SER A 579 22.14 13.51 -14.57
C SER A 579 20.68 13.63 -15.03
N PHE A 580 20.44 13.56 -16.33
CA PHE A 580 19.09 13.66 -16.89
C PHE A 580 18.13 12.68 -16.20
N GLU A 581 18.61 11.45 -15.98
CA GLU A 581 17.82 10.37 -15.39
C GLU A 581 17.42 10.62 -13.92
N ASP A 582 18.08 11.53 -13.19
CA ASP A 582 17.74 11.89 -11.80
C ASP A 582 16.59 12.89 -11.73
N LYS A 583 16.47 13.74 -12.76
CA LYS A 583 15.42 14.78 -12.89
C LYS A 583 14.31 14.39 -13.86
N LYS A 584 14.39 13.18 -14.43
CA LYS A 584 13.47 12.69 -15.45
C LYS A 584 12.09 12.36 -14.89
N LEU A 585 11.04 12.86 -15.56
CA LEU A 585 9.68 12.35 -15.36
C LEU A 585 9.45 11.12 -16.25
N PRO A 586 8.79 10.06 -15.73
CA PRO A 586 8.36 8.94 -16.55
C PRO A 586 7.52 9.40 -17.73
N SER A 587 7.94 9.05 -18.93
CA SER A 587 7.32 9.42 -20.21
C SER A 587 7.36 8.20 -21.14
N SER A 588 6.46 8.18 -22.12
CA SER A 588 6.31 7.07 -23.06
C SER A 588 7.60 6.86 -23.87
N PHE A 589 7.94 5.62 -24.21
CA PHE A 589 9.17 5.34 -24.95
C PHE A 589 9.14 5.86 -26.40
N TRP A 590 7.95 6.14 -26.92
CA TRP A 590 7.72 6.78 -28.21
C TRP A 590 7.62 8.31 -28.13
N SER A 591 7.54 8.89 -26.92
CA SER A 591 7.56 10.33 -26.72
C SER A 591 8.99 10.82 -26.47
N GLU A 592 9.17 12.14 -26.49
CA GLU A 592 10.38 12.76 -25.97
C GLU A 592 10.56 12.40 -24.49
N LYS A 593 11.82 12.40 -24.04
CA LYS A 593 12.15 12.32 -22.62
C LYS A 593 12.11 13.73 -22.04
N ILE A 594 11.65 13.87 -20.80
CA ILE A 594 11.59 15.17 -20.12
C ILE A 594 12.28 15.11 -18.76
N ALA A 595 13.13 16.10 -18.47
CA ALA A 595 13.70 16.36 -17.15
C ALA A 595 13.32 17.76 -16.69
N VAL A 596 13.05 17.92 -15.39
CA VAL A 596 12.52 19.17 -14.81
C VAL A 596 13.43 19.67 -13.70
N THR A 597 13.76 20.96 -13.75
CA THR A 597 14.53 21.64 -12.71
C THR A 597 13.86 22.96 -12.31
N ASP A 598 13.89 23.26 -11.01
CA ASP A 598 13.43 24.54 -10.49
C ASP A 598 14.52 25.61 -10.66
N ILE A 599 14.09 26.86 -10.83
CA ILE A 599 14.96 28.03 -10.81
C ILE A 599 15.17 28.49 -9.35
N PRO A 600 16.41 28.79 -8.92
CA PRO A 600 16.68 29.36 -7.60
C PRO A 600 15.89 30.64 -7.36
N LYS A 601 15.33 30.77 -6.16
CA LYS A 601 14.57 31.94 -5.75
C LYS A 601 15.47 33.09 -5.29
N GLN A 602 16.10 33.77 -6.24
CA GLN A 602 16.98 34.93 -6.00
C GLN A 602 17.20 35.73 -7.29
N SER A 603 17.79 36.93 -7.20
CA SER A 603 18.13 37.74 -8.38
C SER A 603 19.27 37.11 -9.18
N LEU A 604 18.97 36.71 -10.42
CA LEU A 604 19.91 36.11 -11.37
C LEU A 604 20.24 37.08 -12.50
N SER A 605 21.44 36.98 -13.06
CA SER A 605 21.84 37.73 -14.25
C SER A 605 21.66 36.88 -15.51
N CYS A 606 22.16 35.65 -15.49
CA CYS A 606 22.01 34.70 -16.58
C CYS A 606 21.92 33.25 -16.06
N VAL A 607 21.46 32.37 -16.95
CA VAL A 607 21.49 30.93 -16.76
C VAL A 607 22.27 30.29 -17.91
N GLY A 608 23.27 29.50 -17.57
CA GLY A 608 24.05 28.71 -18.50
C GLY A 608 23.70 27.23 -18.39
N PHE A 609 23.42 26.57 -19.50
CA PHE A 609 23.08 25.15 -19.49
C PHE A 609 23.52 24.43 -20.75
N GLY A 610 23.67 23.11 -20.64
CA GLY A 610 24.10 22.25 -21.74
C GLY A 610 24.44 20.85 -21.27
N GLN A 611 25.15 20.10 -22.12
CA GLN A 611 25.55 18.73 -21.83
C GLN A 611 27.05 18.53 -22.02
N TYR A 612 27.67 17.73 -21.15
CA TYR A 612 29.12 17.54 -21.14
C TYR A 612 29.58 16.17 -20.65
N TYR A 613 30.80 15.80 -21.03
CA TYR A 613 31.53 14.66 -20.49
C TYR A 613 33.01 15.01 -20.33
N GLY A 614 33.50 14.98 -19.09
CA GLY A 614 34.85 15.48 -18.79
C GLY A 614 35.03 16.92 -19.23
N ASN A 615 35.96 17.18 -20.15
CA ASN A 615 36.22 18.51 -20.70
C ASN A 615 35.50 18.77 -22.04
N THR A 616 34.72 17.82 -22.55
CA THR A 616 34.02 17.95 -23.83
C THR A 616 32.60 18.45 -23.62
N ARG A 617 32.24 19.58 -24.23
CA ARG A 617 30.88 20.10 -24.32
C ARG A 617 30.22 19.55 -25.58
N PHE A 618 29.06 18.92 -25.45
CA PHE A 618 28.28 18.43 -26.60
C PHE A 618 27.41 19.52 -27.20
N TRP A 619 26.80 20.31 -26.32
CA TRP A 619 26.07 21.53 -26.65
C TRP A 619 26.04 22.42 -25.40
N GLU A 620 25.96 23.72 -25.62
CA GLU A 620 25.91 24.72 -24.55
C GLU A 620 25.17 25.97 -25.02
N THR A 621 24.51 26.62 -24.08
CA THR A 621 23.91 27.94 -24.28
C THR A 621 23.97 28.73 -22.97
N SER A 622 23.84 30.04 -23.11
CA SER A 622 23.70 30.96 -21.98
C SER A 622 22.75 32.06 -22.39
N ILE A 623 21.77 32.35 -21.52
CA ILE A 623 20.74 33.35 -21.78
C ILE A 623 20.61 34.26 -20.55
N GLY A 624 20.34 35.55 -20.80
CA GLY A 624 20.00 36.49 -19.75
C GLY A 624 18.65 36.13 -19.11
N ILE A 625 18.49 36.43 -17.83
CA ILE A 625 17.29 36.08 -17.07
C ILE A 625 16.02 36.73 -17.64
N GLU A 626 16.17 37.91 -18.25
CA GLU A 626 15.14 38.68 -18.92
C GLU A 626 14.54 37.94 -20.13
N VAL A 627 15.27 36.95 -20.67
CA VAL A 627 14.77 36.05 -21.71
C VAL A 627 13.80 35.02 -21.12
N LEU A 628 13.88 34.69 -19.83
CA LEU A 628 12.95 33.77 -19.19
C LEU A 628 11.66 34.48 -18.81
N TYR A 629 11.77 35.57 -18.06
CA TYR A 629 10.65 36.35 -17.54
C TYR A 629 11.02 37.84 -17.39
N GLY A 630 10.03 38.71 -17.50
CA GLY A 630 10.18 40.14 -17.24
C GLY A 630 9.85 40.50 -15.80
N ALA A 631 10.30 41.68 -15.34
CA ALA A 631 9.77 42.27 -14.12
C ALA A 631 8.26 42.49 -14.28
N PRO A 632 7.44 42.22 -13.25
CA PRO A 632 6.00 42.41 -13.36
C PRO A 632 5.68 43.90 -13.55
N GLU A 633 4.66 44.20 -14.36
CA GLU A 633 4.24 45.59 -14.64
C GLU A 633 3.51 46.23 -13.46
N SER A 634 2.90 45.42 -12.60
CA SER A 634 2.31 45.83 -11.34
C SER A 634 2.52 44.79 -10.25
N ILE A 635 2.49 45.24 -9.00
CA ILE A 635 2.65 44.39 -7.82
C ILE A 635 1.53 44.68 -6.82
N ILE A 636 0.98 43.61 -6.25
CA ILE A 636 -0.16 43.67 -5.33
C ILE A 636 0.33 43.41 -3.91
N VAL A 637 0.11 44.38 -3.03
CA VAL A 637 0.49 44.31 -1.61
C VAL A 637 -0.41 43.33 -0.88
N SER A 638 0.19 42.47 -0.05
CA SER A 638 -0.49 41.53 0.84
C SER A 638 -1.50 42.24 1.75
N ASP A 639 -2.55 41.55 2.17
CA ASP A 639 -3.49 41.98 3.20
C ASP A 639 -3.09 41.54 4.62
N TYR A 640 -1.96 40.84 4.76
CA TYR A 640 -1.44 40.34 6.03
C TYR A 640 -1.28 41.45 7.09
N SER A 641 -1.75 41.20 8.31
CA SER A 641 -1.61 42.13 9.43
C SER A 641 -1.31 41.37 10.72
N ASP A 642 -0.35 41.87 11.51
CA ASP A 642 0.01 41.39 12.84
C ASP A 642 0.57 42.56 13.68
N ASN A 643 1.40 42.27 14.69
CA ASN A 643 2.02 43.31 15.52
C ASN A 643 3.08 44.13 14.76
N ASP A 644 3.76 43.56 13.77
CA ASP A 644 4.85 44.16 13.01
C ASP A 644 4.43 44.65 11.61
N TRP A 645 3.26 44.21 11.14
CA TRP A 645 2.72 44.47 9.81
C TRP A 645 1.29 45.02 9.87
N THR A 646 1.00 46.05 9.09
CA THR A 646 -0.36 46.58 8.89
C THR A 646 -0.69 46.53 7.40
N ASN A 647 -1.67 45.72 7.00
CA ASN A 647 -2.11 45.60 5.60
C ASN A 647 -0.95 45.31 4.62
N GLY A 648 -0.02 44.45 5.01
CA GLY A 648 1.15 44.06 4.23
C GLY A 648 2.31 45.05 4.28
N TYR A 649 2.18 46.20 4.96
CA TYR A 649 3.27 47.16 5.15
C TYR A 649 3.96 46.99 6.50
N SER A 650 5.28 47.10 6.54
CA SER A 650 6.01 47.02 7.80
C SER A 650 5.76 48.26 8.65
N ASN A 651 5.55 48.05 9.95
CA ASN A 651 5.42 49.13 10.93
C ASN A 651 6.79 49.72 11.30
N THR A 652 7.89 49.02 11.01
CA THR A 652 9.25 49.32 11.50
C THR A 652 10.28 49.53 10.39
N GLU A 653 10.11 48.90 9.23
CA GLU A 653 11.03 48.95 8.09
C GLU A 653 10.38 49.65 6.86
N ASN A 654 11.20 50.13 5.92
CA ASN A 654 10.72 50.68 4.65
C ASN A 654 10.44 49.56 3.63
N CYS A 655 9.53 48.65 3.97
CA CYS A 655 9.19 47.51 3.12
C CYS A 655 7.72 47.10 3.21
N PHE A 656 7.31 46.26 2.27
CA PHE A 656 5.97 45.67 2.19
C PHE A 656 6.04 44.23 1.67
N LEU A 657 4.96 43.48 1.88
CA LEU A 657 4.83 42.06 1.53
C LEU A 657 4.06 41.89 0.23
N LEU A 658 4.50 40.94 -0.60
CA LEU A 658 3.71 40.33 -1.66
C LEU A 658 3.39 38.87 -1.28
N ASN A 659 2.17 38.44 -1.60
CA ASN A 659 1.78 37.02 -1.51
C ASN A 659 2.34 36.20 -2.68
N ASP A 660 2.64 36.86 -3.80
CA ASP A 660 3.20 36.20 -4.99
C ASP A 660 4.70 35.94 -4.80
N LEU A 661 5.10 34.66 -4.85
CA LEU A 661 6.49 34.21 -4.74
C LEU A 661 7.13 33.94 -6.12
N SER A 662 6.59 34.53 -7.19
CA SER A 662 7.12 34.37 -8.54
C SER A 662 8.59 34.80 -8.67
N ALA A 663 9.39 34.06 -9.46
CA ALA A 663 10.79 34.40 -9.66
C ALA A 663 10.99 35.77 -10.34
N SER A 664 9.98 36.25 -11.09
CA SER A 664 9.95 37.59 -11.69
C SER A 664 10.02 38.71 -10.68
N ASN A 665 9.57 38.51 -9.44
CA ASN A 665 9.65 39.52 -8.39
C ASN A 665 11.10 39.87 -8.02
N TYR A 666 12.06 38.97 -8.23
CA TYR A 666 13.48 39.28 -7.98
C TYR A 666 14.10 40.25 -9.00
N LEU A 667 13.43 40.51 -10.13
CA LEU A 667 13.81 41.55 -11.09
C LEU A 667 13.33 42.96 -10.71
N LEU A 668 12.56 43.07 -9.62
CA LEU A 668 12.11 44.35 -9.11
C LEU A 668 13.24 45.15 -8.45
N LYS A 669 14.29 44.48 -7.95
CA LYS A 669 15.46 45.16 -7.34
C LYS A 669 16.09 46.13 -8.35
N GLY A 670 16.19 47.41 -7.96
CA GLY A 670 16.69 48.49 -8.79
C GLY A 670 15.65 49.20 -9.66
N LYS A 671 14.44 48.64 -9.81
CA LYS A 671 13.30 49.28 -10.50
C LYS A 671 12.58 50.26 -9.58
N ASN A 672 11.69 51.07 -10.16
CA ASN A 672 10.92 52.07 -9.44
C ASN A 672 9.45 51.67 -9.35
N ILE A 673 8.76 52.05 -8.28
CA ILE A 673 7.29 51.98 -8.17
C ILE A 673 6.71 53.37 -8.22
N LYS A 674 5.58 53.53 -8.92
CA LYS A 674 4.88 54.81 -9.03
C LYS A 674 3.95 55.01 -7.83
N LEU A 675 4.14 56.11 -7.11
CA LEU A 675 3.35 56.47 -5.94
C LEU A 675 2.10 57.28 -6.34
N PRO A 676 1.04 57.31 -5.50
CA PRO A 676 -0.21 58.02 -5.79
C PRO A 676 -0.05 59.52 -6.05
N ASN A 677 0.95 60.14 -5.44
CA ASN A 677 1.29 61.56 -5.60
C ASN A 677 2.09 61.86 -6.89
N GLY A 678 2.39 60.83 -7.70
CA GLY A 678 3.14 60.94 -8.95
C GLY A 678 4.66 60.86 -8.81
N SER A 679 5.22 60.80 -7.59
CA SER A 679 6.64 60.50 -7.39
C SER A 679 6.92 59.00 -7.53
N THR A 680 8.19 58.62 -7.57
CA THR A 680 8.62 57.21 -7.61
C THR A 680 9.38 56.83 -6.35
N ALA A 681 9.28 55.58 -5.92
CA ALA A 681 10.15 54.97 -4.91
C ALA A 681 11.02 53.91 -5.58
N GLN A 682 12.32 53.90 -5.30
CA GLN A 682 13.21 52.87 -5.81
C GLN A 682 13.11 51.62 -4.93
N ILE A 683 12.95 50.46 -5.55
CA ILE A 683 13.05 49.17 -4.87
C ILE A 683 14.53 48.86 -4.66
N THR A 684 14.96 48.84 -3.40
CA THR A 684 16.37 48.67 -3.01
C THR A 684 16.75 47.21 -2.83
N ASP A 685 15.81 46.36 -2.41
CA ASP A 685 16.05 44.94 -2.23
C ASP A 685 14.76 44.11 -2.27
N VAL A 686 14.91 42.80 -2.55
CA VAL A 686 13.80 41.85 -2.64
C VAL A 686 14.20 40.52 -2.01
N VAL A 687 13.50 40.12 -0.94
CA VAL A 687 13.88 38.94 -0.14
C VAL A 687 12.65 38.09 0.22
N GLU A 688 12.74 36.77 0.08
CA GLU A 688 11.71 35.86 0.60
C GLU A 688 11.92 35.63 2.09
N VAL A 689 10.90 35.92 2.92
CA VAL A 689 10.92 35.70 4.37
C VAL A 689 9.57 35.19 4.83
N ALA A 690 9.57 34.05 5.54
CA ALA A 690 8.38 33.45 6.15
C ALA A 690 7.20 33.23 5.17
N GLY A 691 7.49 32.86 3.91
CA GLY A 691 6.48 32.58 2.90
C GLY A 691 5.91 33.80 2.17
N TYR A 692 6.52 34.98 2.35
CA TYR A 692 6.17 36.22 1.63
C TYR A 692 7.40 36.83 0.96
N MET A 693 7.20 37.59 -0.12
CA MET A 693 8.25 38.44 -0.69
C MET A 693 8.24 39.80 0.01
N ARG A 694 9.33 40.15 0.70
CA ARG A 694 9.58 41.48 1.24
C ARG A 694 10.23 42.34 0.17
N ILE A 695 9.57 43.45 -0.16
CA ILE A 695 10.06 44.45 -1.10
C ILE A 695 10.54 45.66 -0.31
N TYR A 696 11.84 45.90 -0.30
CA TYR A 696 12.45 47.05 0.36
C TYR A 696 12.48 48.25 -0.58
N THR A 697 12.21 49.42 -0.04
CA THR A 697 12.17 50.68 -0.78
C THR A 697 13.09 51.73 -0.14
N ASP A 698 13.56 52.68 -0.94
CA ASP A 698 14.41 53.79 -0.49
C ASP A 698 13.66 54.80 0.39
N ILE A 699 12.34 54.88 0.26
CA ILE A 699 11.46 55.75 1.05
C ILE A 699 10.38 54.97 1.77
N LYS A 700 9.83 55.55 2.84
CA LYS A 700 8.74 54.94 3.61
C LYS A 700 7.43 55.02 2.82
N ILE A 701 6.84 53.87 2.49
CA ILE A 701 5.65 53.80 1.62
C ILE A 701 4.34 53.43 2.33
N VAL A 702 4.38 53.07 3.62
CA VAL A 702 3.17 52.74 4.41
C VAL A 702 2.17 53.91 4.45
N ASP A 703 2.64 55.15 4.34
CA ASP A 703 1.79 56.35 4.39
C ASP A 703 0.85 56.47 3.17
N PHE A 704 1.14 55.77 2.07
CA PHE A 704 0.28 55.76 0.88
C PHE A 704 -0.82 54.70 0.97
N ASN A 705 -0.57 53.58 1.66
CA ASN A 705 -1.52 52.49 1.94
C ASN A 705 -2.40 52.08 0.74
N ILE A 706 -1.79 51.92 -0.44
CA ILE A 706 -2.49 51.42 -1.63
C ILE A 706 -2.29 49.91 -1.80
N ARG A 707 -3.15 49.28 -2.61
CA ARG A 707 -3.11 47.82 -2.82
C ARG A 707 -2.29 47.38 -4.01
N GLU A 708 -2.08 48.26 -4.99
CA GLU A 708 -1.37 47.92 -6.21
C GLU A 708 -0.44 49.07 -6.58
N TYR A 709 0.82 48.74 -6.84
CA TYR A 709 1.81 49.67 -7.38
C TYR A 709 2.12 49.32 -8.82
N GLN A 710 2.16 50.33 -9.69
CA GLN A 710 2.70 50.18 -11.03
C GLN A 710 4.24 50.23 -10.96
N VAL A 711 4.90 49.25 -11.57
CA VAL A 711 6.36 49.19 -11.70
C VAL A 711 6.76 49.98 -12.94
N VAL A 712 7.77 50.83 -12.79
CA VAL A 712 8.33 51.68 -13.85
C VAL A 712 9.85 51.53 -13.89
N GLU A 713 10.44 51.69 -15.07
CA GLU A 713 11.88 51.51 -15.27
C GLU A 713 12.76 52.52 -14.52
#